data_AF-A0A7L9BN57-F1
#
_entry.id   AF-A0A7L9BN57-F1
#
_cell.length_a   1.000
_cell.length_b   1.000
_cell.length_c   1.000
_cell.angle_alpha   90.00
_cell.angle_beta   90.00
_cell.angle_gamma   90.00
#
_symmetry.space_group_name_H-M   'P 1'
#
loop_
_entity.id
_entity.type
_entity.pdbx_description
1 polymer ?
#
loop_
_entity_poly.entity_id
_entity_poly.type
_entity_poly.pdbx_seq_one_letter_code
_entity_poly.pdbx_strand_id
1 'polypeptide(L)'
;MKLKGIKPIEQHVEKIVVGTVGAGLLVVIGWQLFSESTIRVGDQPVKLDQAYAPVQTAASTLRRQAEDASPDLKSPQPGELAPFESYAQALTRPITPARTLPILGRVARLGGGSDASIRADALYAAARAPSPASVAAASFRGTIDPTEKLSHPALAAMLPPAQPYDFAAVSIEGSFNGLSFRDLLERDPDGEGPLSAYPATWWLDKTAVLAVQSERQRLLPDGSWGESVMVAPIPGRVNFLESWERITKPAADASPGVGISEAIAEASGVLAEEIQRPPFYRMIVGEWARPSVALEREARDLDPVFVRRKQERLEAVLSEVRSLEQQIQQIQPSTRTREPERDAPPPPRSVPGGGGGGKGAGEGPAQPRAPREPERPEVSPEARRRQLENRLRQLEREQRDLERDLQGVGSETPAVATDTTTPSLAKRLLEDDQVRLYTHDLTVVPGETYRYRLRVVVNNPVFGQEIILKQDDPAQLALAKPTTVEGDWSEWSAGVSVDRDAYWFITNATRDPSRRNMATARAELYQFYYGYYRRGEVLLEPGDALIAEAKLPPMNLFDEARLAAGTPVGPGPDPRRDERFTPPPGGPRGPNVPPGGRGAPQPPGSPGGRGGPETPPPELIPGADGPPAKDRLIFTETANVVLLDVAPASASGDSLAAVLRAHDGRVVLRSPDDDRTQPAYKRVSRSAEAGRLASQPKVEPQRPPDRPLPPPPPPTSDPGGGKGGGGGGGGGGGG
;
A
#
# COMPACT_ATOMS: atom_id res chain seq x y z
N MET A 1 -64.16 7.62 56.91
CA MET A 1 -64.92 7.34 55.68
C MET A 1 -64.85 5.84 55.41
N LYS A 2 -65.98 5.13 55.39
CA LYS A 2 -66.07 3.68 55.12
C LYS A 2 -65.82 3.44 53.62
N LEU A 3 -64.69 2.84 53.26
CA LEU A 3 -64.43 2.37 51.89
C LEU A 3 -65.39 1.21 51.58
N LYS A 4 -66.35 1.47 50.71
CA LYS A 4 -67.38 0.54 50.25
C LYS A 4 -66.79 -0.32 49.13
N GLY A 5 -66.81 -1.64 49.33
CA GLY A 5 -66.91 -2.63 48.25
C GLY A 5 -65.67 -2.87 47.39
N ILE A 6 -64.66 -3.56 47.94
CA ILE A 6 -63.76 -4.39 47.11
C ILE A 6 -64.25 -5.83 47.28
N LYS A 7 -64.54 -6.52 46.18
CA LYS A 7 -65.07 -7.89 46.24
C LYS A 7 -63.98 -8.82 46.82
N PRO A 8 -64.31 -9.80 47.67
CA PRO A 8 -63.31 -10.69 48.30
C PRO A 8 -62.37 -11.38 47.30
N ILE A 9 -62.82 -11.59 46.06
CA ILE A 9 -62.01 -12.13 44.97
C ILE A 9 -60.89 -11.18 44.54
N GLU A 10 -61.13 -9.86 44.48
CA GLU A 10 -60.11 -8.87 44.09
C GLU A 10 -58.97 -8.79 45.12
N GLN A 11 -59.24 -9.05 46.40
CA GLN A 11 -58.19 -9.11 47.43
C GLN A 11 -57.24 -10.31 47.27
N HIS A 12 -57.57 -11.28 46.42
CA HIS A 12 -56.78 -12.51 46.26
C HIS A 12 -56.35 -12.79 44.81
N VAL A 13 -56.73 -11.95 43.84
CA VAL A 13 -56.25 -12.08 42.44
C VAL A 13 -54.72 -12.11 42.38
N GLU A 14 -54.04 -11.25 43.14
CA GLU A 14 -52.57 -11.22 43.19
C GLU A 14 -51.99 -12.57 43.63
N LYS A 15 -52.57 -13.21 44.65
CA LYS A 15 -52.12 -14.51 45.16
C LYS A 15 -52.35 -15.63 44.15
N ILE A 16 -53.44 -15.57 43.40
CA ILE A 16 -53.75 -16.53 42.33
C ILE A 16 -52.76 -16.37 41.18
N VAL A 17 -52.44 -15.13 40.78
CA VAL A 17 -51.47 -14.85 39.71
C VAL A 17 -50.07 -15.32 40.13
N VAL A 18 -49.61 -14.97 41.33
CA VAL A 18 -48.30 -15.41 41.85
C VAL A 18 -48.23 -16.93 41.97
N GLY A 19 -49.29 -17.59 42.44
CA GLY A 19 -49.35 -19.06 42.51
C GLY A 19 -49.29 -19.71 41.13
N THR A 20 -49.98 -19.14 40.14
CA THR A 20 -50.00 -19.68 38.77
C THR A 20 -48.66 -19.51 38.07
N VAL A 21 -48.02 -18.34 38.21
CA VAL A 21 -46.68 -18.08 37.65
C VAL A 21 -45.64 -18.96 38.34
N GLY A 22 -45.70 -19.10 39.66
CA GLY A 22 -44.80 -19.99 40.41
C GLY A 22 -44.92 -21.45 39.98
N ALA A 23 -46.14 -21.95 39.80
CA ALA A 23 -46.39 -23.31 39.30
C ALA A 23 -45.84 -23.50 37.88
N GLY A 24 -46.05 -22.52 36.99
CA GLY A 24 -45.48 -22.55 35.64
C GLY A 24 -43.95 -22.59 35.64
N LEU A 25 -43.32 -21.81 36.51
CA LEU A 25 -41.86 -21.76 36.63
C LEU A 25 -41.27 -23.07 37.16
N LEU A 26 -41.95 -23.74 38.11
CA LEU A 26 -41.57 -25.07 38.58
C LEU A 26 -41.70 -26.14 37.48
N VAL A 27 -42.71 -26.04 36.61
CA VAL A 27 -42.85 -26.93 35.44
C VAL A 27 -41.72 -26.73 34.46
N VAL A 28 -41.32 -25.48 34.19
CA VAL A 28 -40.19 -25.17 33.28
C VAL A 28 -38.85 -25.64 33.86
N ILE A 29 -38.61 -25.43 35.16
CA ILE A 29 -37.41 -25.93 35.84
C ILE A 29 -37.38 -27.46 35.83
N GLY A 30 -38.51 -28.12 36.11
CA GLY A 30 -38.63 -29.57 35.98
C GLY A 30 -38.32 -30.04 34.56
N TRP A 31 -38.88 -29.39 33.55
CA TRP A 31 -38.58 -29.71 32.15
C TRP A 31 -37.08 -29.54 31.87
N GLN A 32 -36.46 -28.42 32.25
CA GLN A 32 -35.03 -28.18 32.00
C GLN A 32 -34.10 -29.16 32.74
N LEU A 33 -34.47 -29.60 33.94
CA LEU A 33 -33.66 -30.56 34.71
C LEU A 33 -33.85 -32.01 34.26
N PHE A 34 -35.00 -32.35 33.67
CA PHE A 34 -35.31 -33.73 33.25
C PHE A 34 -35.28 -33.96 31.73
N SER A 35 -35.20 -32.91 30.91
CA SER A 35 -35.01 -33.08 29.46
C SER A 35 -33.55 -33.42 29.17
N GLU A 36 -33.31 -34.68 28.80
CA GLU A 36 -32.00 -35.10 28.32
C GLU A 36 -31.66 -34.33 27.03
N SER A 37 -30.64 -33.47 27.10
CA SER A 37 -30.17 -32.70 25.96
C SER A 37 -29.52 -33.65 24.94
N THR A 38 -30.26 -33.91 23.86
CA THR A 38 -29.76 -34.66 22.69
C THR A 38 -29.29 -33.68 21.63
N ILE A 39 -28.15 -33.98 21.02
CA ILE A 39 -27.59 -33.25 19.88
C ILE A 39 -27.56 -34.23 18.69
N ARG A 40 -27.93 -33.75 17.51
CA ARG A 40 -27.78 -34.54 16.27
C ARG A 40 -26.32 -34.52 15.82
N VAL A 41 -25.71 -35.70 15.72
CA VAL A 41 -24.40 -35.91 15.11
C VAL A 41 -24.62 -36.75 13.85
N GLY A 42 -24.64 -36.09 12.69
CA GLY A 42 -25.19 -36.69 11.46
C GLY A 42 -26.70 -36.89 11.55
N ASP A 43 -27.19 -38.05 11.13
CA ASP A 43 -28.62 -38.41 11.17
C ASP A 43 -29.07 -39.04 12.51
N GLN A 44 -28.15 -39.21 13.47
CA GLN A 44 -28.47 -39.85 14.75
C GLN A 44 -28.53 -38.82 15.89
N PRO A 45 -29.62 -38.79 16.68
CA PRO A 45 -29.69 -38.03 17.92
C PRO A 45 -28.88 -38.75 19.00
N VAL A 46 -27.87 -38.08 19.54
CA VAL A 46 -26.94 -38.63 20.55
C VAL A 46 -26.98 -37.76 21.80
N LYS A 47 -26.83 -38.36 22.99
CA LYS A 47 -26.71 -37.61 24.24
C LYS A 47 -25.43 -36.77 24.25
N LEU A 48 -25.45 -35.63 24.92
CA LEU A 48 -24.31 -34.69 24.94
C LEU A 48 -22.99 -35.33 25.43
N ASP A 49 -23.06 -36.25 26.40
CA ASP A 49 -21.92 -37.00 26.94
C ASP A 49 -21.38 -38.06 25.97
N GLN A 50 -22.17 -38.47 24.97
CA GLN A 50 -21.83 -39.46 23.96
C GLN A 50 -21.52 -38.83 22.59
N ALA A 51 -21.66 -37.50 22.45
CA ALA A 51 -21.49 -36.81 21.17
C ALA A 51 -20.06 -36.90 20.61
N TYR A 52 -19.05 -37.15 21.47
CA TYR A 52 -17.65 -37.18 21.05
C TYR A 52 -17.26 -38.45 20.29
N ALA A 53 -17.82 -39.61 20.66
CA ALA A 53 -17.42 -40.90 20.09
C ALA A 53 -17.74 -41.03 18.58
N PRO A 54 -18.92 -40.61 18.07
CA PRO A 54 -19.20 -40.62 16.63
C PRO A 54 -18.28 -39.68 15.84
N VAL A 55 -17.99 -38.50 16.38
CA VAL A 55 -17.10 -37.51 15.76
C VAL A 55 -15.68 -38.05 15.65
N GLN A 56 -15.17 -38.67 16.71
CA GLN A 56 -13.85 -39.30 16.72
C GLN A 56 -13.75 -40.45 15.70
N THR A 57 -14.83 -41.21 15.53
CA THR A 57 -14.90 -42.31 14.55
C THR A 57 -14.93 -41.77 13.11
N ALA A 58 -15.70 -40.71 12.86
CA ALA A 58 -15.73 -40.05 11.55
C ALA A 58 -14.38 -39.40 11.20
N ALA A 59 -13.76 -38.70 12.15
CA ALA A 59 -12.46 -38.05 11.96
C ALA A 59 -11.33 -39.06 11.70
N SER A 60 -11.31 -40.19 12.42
CA SER A 60 -10.33 -41.27 12.17
C SER A 60 -10.56 -41.97 10.83
N THR A 61 -11.80 -42.08 10.37
CA THR A 61 -12.12 -42.61 9.03
C THR A 61 -11.63 -41.67 7.93
N LEU A 62 -11.91 -40.38 8.04
CA LEU A 62 -11.42 -39.34 7.12
C LEU A 62 -9.89 -39.28 7.10
N ARG A 63 -9.24 -39.38 8.27
CA ARG A 63 -7.79 -39.41 8.36
C ARG A 63 -7.19 -40.63 7.66
N ARG A 64 -7.78 -41.81 7.81
CA ARG A 64 -7.35 -43.02 7.07
C ARG A 64 -7.56 -42.88 5.57
N GLN A 65 -8.64 -42.24 5.12
CA GLN A 65 -8.87 -41.97 3.70
C GLN A 65 -7.88 -40.95 3.12
N ALA A 66 -7.48 -39.95 3.92
CA ALA A 66 -6.50 -38.93 3.53
C ALA A 66 -5.04 -39.46 3.56
N GLU A 67 -4.74 -40.37 4.48
CA GLU A 67 -3.43 -41.03 4.61
C GLU A 67 -3.30 -42.28 3.72
N ASP A 68 -4.36 -42.69 3.01
CA ASP A 68 -4.29 -43.76 2.03
C ASP A 68 -3.43 -43.30 0.85
N ALA A 69 -2.20 -43.82 0.76
CA ALA A 69 -1.24 -43.49 -0.27
C ALA A 69 -1.63 -44.04 -1.66
N SER A 70 -2.74 -44.76 -1.77
CA SER A 70 -3.26 -45.29 -3.03
C SER A 70 -4.79 -45.29 -3.02
N PRO A 71 -5.44 -44.11 -3.01
CA PRO A 71 -6.90 -44.06 -3.11
C PRO A 71 -7.31 -44.76 -4.41
N ASP A 72 -8.30 -45.65 -4.33
CA ASP A 72 -8.92 -46.32 -5.47
C ASP A 72 -9.68 -45.28 -6.32
N LEU A 73 -8.91 -44.46 -7.03
CA LEU A 73 -9.40 -43.63 -8.11
C LEU A 73 -9.82 -44.61 -9.19
N LYS A 74 -11.13 -44.89 -9.25
CA LYS A 74 -11.75 -45.65 -10.34
C LYS A 74 -11.14 -45.16 -11.64
N SER A 75 -10.26 -45.98 -12.20
CA SER A 75 -9.56 -45.62 -13.43
C SER A 75 -10.65 -45.38 -14.49
N PRO A 76 -10.66 -44.22 -15.16
CA PRO A 76 -11.66 -43.94 -16.18
C PRO A 76 -11.69 -45.10 -17.16
N GLN A 77 -12.88 -45.62 -17.45
CA GLN A 77 -13.00 -46.79 -18.31
C GLN A 77 -12.36 -46.46 -19.67
N PRO A 78 -11.57 -47.38 -20.26
CA PRO A 78 -10.91 -47.18 -21.54
C PRO A 78 -11.97 -46.97 -22.64
N GLY A 79 -12.30 -45.70 -22.88
CA GLY A 79 -13.40 -45.25 -23.72
C GLY A 79 -13.84 -43.82 -23.41
N GLU A 80 -13.79 -43.40 -22.14
CA GLU A 80 -14.17 -42.03 -21.74
C GLU A 80 -13.08 -40.97 -22.05
N LEU A 81 -11.84 -41.40 -22.30
CA LEU A 81 -10.71 -40.50 -22.62
C LEU A 81 -10.50 -40.28 -24.14
N ALA A 82 -11.19 -41.04 -25.00
CA ALA A 82 -11.05 -40.92 -26.45
C ALA A 82 -11.34 -39.50 -27.01
N PRO A 83 -12.30 -38.72 -26.46
CA PRO A 83 -12.51 -37.34 -26.90
C PRO A 83 -11.34 -36.42 -26.55
N PHE A 84 -10.70 -36.63 -25.39
CA PHE A 84 -9.61 -35.78 -24.91
C PHE A 84 -8.30 -36.00 -25.66
N GLU A 85 -7.98 -37.24 -26.06
CA GLU A 85 -6.82 -37.51 -26.91
C GLU A 85 -6.97 -36.90 -28.30
N SER A 86 -8.18 -36.95 -28.88
CA SER A 86 -8.45 -36.32 -30.18
C SER A 86 -8.36 -34.78 -30.12
N TYR A 87 -8.74 -34.18 -28.99
CA TYR A 87 -8.66 -32.75 -28.76
C TYR A 87 -7.21 -32.28 -28.50
N ALA A 88 -6.43 -33.05 -27.74
CA ALA A 88 -5.00 -32.79 -27.54
C ALA A 88 -4.18 -32.93 -28.85
N GLN A 89 -4.52 -33.90 -29.69
CA GLN A 89 -3.95 -34.03 -31.03
C GLN A 89 -4.39 -32.91 -31.98
N ALA A 90 -5.60 -32.38 -31.83
CA ALA A 90 -6.07 -31.24 -32.62
C ALA A 90 -5.38 -29.92 -32.22
N LEU A 91 -5.08 -29.72 -30.93
CA LEU A 91 -4.37 -28.55 -30.42
C LEU A 91 -2.87 -28.53 -30.79
N THR A 92 -2.27 -29.70 -31.01
CA THR A 92 -0.84 -29.80 -31.40
C THR A 92 -0.63 -29.77 -32.91
N ARG A 93 -1.70 -29.80 -33.72
CA ARG A 93 -1.58 -29.67 -35.17
C ARG A 93 -1.29 -28.21 -35.55
N PRO A 94 -0.20 -27.94 -36.29
CA PRO A 94 0.08 -26.61 -36.80
C PRO A 94 -1.08 -26.14 -37.68
N ILE A 95 -1.63 -24.96 -37.38
CA ILE A 95 -2.79 -24.38 -38.08
C ILE A 95 -2.43 -23.88 -39.50
N THR A 96 -1.19 -24.12 -39.94
CA THR A 96 -0.65 -23.75 -41.24
C THR A 96 -0.02 -24.97 -41.92
N PRO A 97 -0.33 -25.28 -43.19
CA PRO A 97 0.36 -26.33 -43.92
C PRO A 97 1.84 -25.97 -44.02
N ALA A 98 2.69 -26.78 -43.38
CA ALA A 98 4.13 -26.63 -43.41
C ALA A 98 4.62 -26.85 -44.86
N ARG A 99 4.74 -25.77 -45.63
CA ARG A 99 5.71 -25.71 -46.71
C ARG A 99 7.08 -25.67 -46.03
N THR A 100 7.67 -26.85 -45.86
CA THR A 100 9.11 -27.01 -45.60
C THR A 100 9.86 -26.40 -46.78
N LEU A 101 10.14 -25.10 -46.68
CA LEU A 101 11.22 -24.51 -47.45
C LEU A 101 12.51 -25.20 -46.95
N PRO A 102 13.36 -25.75 -47.83
CA PRO A 102 14.65 -26.25 -47.43
C PRO A 102 15.40 -25.10 -46.76
N ILE A 103 15.70 -25.26 -45.48
CA ILE A 103 16.60 -24.36 -44.75
C ILE A 103 18.00 -24.65 -45.28
N LEU A 104 18.30 -24.08 -46.45
CA LEU A 104 19.68 -23.76 -46.81
C LEU A 104 20.14 -22.76 -45.75
N GLY A 105 21.16 -23.17 -45.00
CA GLY A 105 21.69 -22.45 -43.85
C GLY A 105 21.76 -20.95 -44.12
N ARG A 106 21.14 -20.17 -43.24
CA ARG A 106 21.48 -18.75 -43.12
C ARG A 106 22.95 -18.70 -42.70
N VAL A 107 23.81 -18.54 -43.70
CA VAL A 107 25.17 -18.07 -43.51
C VAL A 107 25.05 -16.76 -42.74
N ALA A 108 25.76 -16.71 -41.62
CA ALA A 108 25.89 -15.54 -40.77
C ALA A 108 26.17 -14.28 -41.61
N ARG A 109 25.54 -13.17 -41.22
CA ARG A 109 25.93 -11.85 -41.69
C ARG A 109 27.33 -11.54 -41.15
N LEU A 110 28.37 -11.83 -41.92
CA LEU A 110 29.67 -11.17 -41.76
C LEU A 110 29.48 -9.70 -42.14
N GLY A 111 29.55 -8.82 -41.15
CA GLY A 111 29.36 -7.39 -41.37
C GLY A 111 29.54 -6.54 -40.12
N GLY A 112 30.71 -6.64 -39.47
CA GLY A 112 31.31 -5.53 -38.72
C GLY A 112 30.77 -5.26 -37.32
N GLY A 113 31.14 -6.11 -36.36
CA GLY A 113 31.03 -5.79 -34.94
C GLY A 113 31.47 -6.96 -34.06
N SER A 114 32.77 -7.02 -33.74
CA SER A 114 33.35 -7.90 -32.70
C SER A 114 32.72 -9.29 -32.54
N ASP A 115 32.68 -10.10 -33.61
CA ASP A 115 32.31 -11.51 -33.52
C ASP A 115 33.46 -12.30 -32.89
N ALA A 116 33.42 -12.48 -31.57
CA ALA A 116 34.20 -13.53 -30.92
C ALA A 116 33.70 -14.87 -31.46
N SER A 117 34.40 -15.44 -32.44
CA SER A 117 34.11 -16.77 -32.97
C SER A 117 34.09 -17.77 -31.82
N ILE A 118 32.98 -18.47 -31.62
CA ILE A 118 32.85 -19.55 -30.63
C ILE A 118 33.94 -20.59 -30.96
N ARG A 119 34.95 -20.72 -30.11
CA ARG A 119 35.98 -21.76 -30.22
C ARG A 119 35.43 -23.02 -29.57
N ALA A 120 35.39 -24.12 -30.33
CA ALA A 120 35.19 -25.44 -29.74
C ALA A 120 36.36 -25.75 -28.78
N ASP A 121 36.08 -26.47 -27.69
CA ASP A 121 37.04 -26.86 -26.65
C ASP A 121 37.66 -25.68 -25.85
N ALA A 122 36.93 -24.57 -25.71
CA ALA A 122 37.33 -23.47 -24.84
C ALA A 122 37.10 -23.81 -23.34
N LEU A 123 37.97 -23.26 -22.49
CA LEU A 123 37.77 -23.26 -21.03
C LEU A 123 37.09 -21.95 -20.63
N TYR A 124 36.08 -22.03 -19.78
CA TYR A 124 35.41 -20.88 -19.20
C TYR A 124 35.60 -20.84 -17.69
N ALA A 125 35.60 -19.65 -17.11
CA ALA A 125 35.49 -19.54 -15.66
C ALA A 125 34.14 -20.08 -15.19
N ALA A 126 34.01 -20.34 -13.89
CA ALA A 126 32.69 -20.54 -13.30
C ALA A 126 31.96 -19.19 -13.28
N ALA A 127 30.72 -19.16 -13.77
CA ALA A 127 29.89 -17.96 -13.67
C ALA A 127 29.63 -17.66 -12.19
N ARG A 128 29.64 -16.37 -11.83
CA ARG A 128 29.35 -15.90 -10.47
C ARG A 128 28.35 -14.76 -10.55
N ALA A 129 27.27 -14.86 -9.78
CA ALA A 129 26.34 -13.75 -9.64
C ALA A 129 26.98 -12.67 -8.75
N PRO A 130 26.65 -11.39 -8.96
CA PRO A 130 27.20 -10.31 -8.15
C PRO A 130 26.69 -10.40 -6.71
N SER A 131 27.56 -10.08 -5.75
CA SER A 131 27.18 -9.95 -4.35
C SER A 131 26.50 -8.59 -4.12
N PRO A 132 25.33 -8.53 -3.46
CA PRO A 132 24.72 -7.27 -3.06
C PRO A 132 25.62 -6.46 -2.12
N ALA A 133 25.66 -5.16 -2.33
CA ALA A 133 26.26 -4.17 -1.46
C ALA A 133 25.19 -3.31 -0.77
N SER A 134 25.63 -2.52 0.22
CA SER A 134 24.81 -1.51 0.91
C SER A 134 23.53 -2.08 1.54
N VAL A 135 23.64 -3.23 2.21
CA VAL A 135 22.47 -3.90 2.79
C VAL A 135 21.91 -3.11 3.97
N ALA A 136 20.69 -2.63 3.82
CA ALA A 136 19.93 -1.91 4.82
C ALA A 136 18.72 -2.74 5.26
N ALA A 137 18.46 -2.79 6.56
CA ALA A 137 17.27 -3.45 7.11
C ALA A 137 16.53 -2.47 8.03
N ALA A 138 15.21 -2.38 7.86
CA ALA A 138 14.36 -1.52 8.68
C ALA A 138 13.13 -2.29 9.15
N SER A 139 12.82 -2.15 10.43
CA SER A 139 11.59 -2.68 11.01
C SER A 139 10.46 -1.69 10.79
N PHE A 140 9.26 -2.20 10.62
CA PHE A 140 8.05 -1.40 10.55
C PHE A 140 6.87 -2.20 11.10
N ARG A 141 5.82 -1.48 11.48
CA ARG A 141 4.59 -2.06 11.99
C ARG A 141 3.40 -1.42 11.28
N GLY A 142 2.36 -2.20 11.06
CA GLY A 142 1.13 -1.74 10.42
C GLY A 142 0.01 -2.74 10.60
N THR A 143 -1.15 -2.42 10.03
CA THR A 143 -2.31 -3.32 9.95
C THR A 143 -2.48 -3.75 8.50
N ILE A 144 -2.35 -5.05 8.24
CA ILE A 144 -2.54 -5.61 6.89
C ILE A 144 -4.01 -5.47 6.48
N ASP A 145 -4.24 -5.09 5.22
CA ASP A 145 -5.57 -5.05 4.62
C ASP A 145 -6.18 -6.47 4.56
N PRO A 146 -7.39 -6.70 5.11
CA PRO A 146 -8.06 -8.01 5.07
C PRO A 146 -8.19 -8.59 3.66
N THR A 147 -8.23 -7.76 2.61
CA THR A 147 -8.23 -8.24 1.22
C THR A 147 -6.96 -8.99 0.83
N GLU A 148 -5.79 -8.66 1.42
CA GLU A 148 -4.53 -9.39 1.22
C GLU A 148 -4.61 -10.79 1.84
N LYS A 149 -5.16 -10.90 3.06
CA LYS A 149 -5.39 -12.20 3.73
C LYS A 149 -6.31 -13.10 2.90
N LEU A 150 -7.38 -12.53 2.33
CA LEU A 150 -8.33 -13.27 1.49
C LEU A 150 -7.71 -13.70 0.15
N SER A 151 -6.89 -12.83 -0.45
CA SER A 151 -6.22 -13.10 -1.73
C SER A 151 -5.05 -14.08 -1.58
N HIS A 152 -4.46 -14.17 -0.39
CA HIS A 152 -3.29 -15.00 -0.11
C HIS A 152 -3.51 -15.85 1.16
N PRO A 153 -4.17 -17.02 1.06
CA PRO A 153 -4.51 -17.84 2.23
C PRO A 153 -3.31 -18.25 3.10
N ALA A 154 -2.13 -18.43 2.50
CA ALA A 154 -0.90 -18.73 3.23
C ALA A 154 -0.45 -17.57 4.15
N LEU A 155 -0.82 -16.33 3.86
CA LEU A 155 -0.60 -15.18 4.74
C LEU A 155 -1.42 -15.28 6.04
N ALA A 156 -2.61 -15.88 5.99
CA ALA A 156 -3.49 -16.00 7.16
C ALA A 156 -2.83 -16.75 8.33
N ALA A 157 -1.91 -17.68 8.05
CA ALA A 157 -1.16 -18.42 9.07
C ALA A 157 -0.09 -17.57 9.78
N MET A 158 0.32 -16.44 9.19
CA MET A 158 1.32 -15.52 9.74
C MET A 158 0.66 -14.32 10.47
N LEU A 159 -0.61 -14.04 10.18
CA LEU A 159 -1.34 -12.93 10.79
C LEU A 159 -2.01 -13.33 12.11
N PRO A 160 -2.33 -12.36 12.98
CA PRO A 160 -3.23 -12.60 14.10
C PRO A 160 -4.55 -13.25 13.64
N PRO A 161 -5.15 -14.14 14.45
CA PRO A 161 -6.34 -14.87 14.05
C PRO A 161 -7.60 -14.00 13.88
N ALA A 162 -7.58 -12.78 14.44
CA ALA A 162 -8.70 -11.84 14.39
C ALA A 162 -8.21 -10.43 14.05
N GLN A 163 -9.09 -9.63 13.45
CA GLN A 163 -8.81 -8.21 13.19
C GLN A 163 -8.66 -7.40 14.50
N PRO A 164 -7.86 -6.33 14.49
CA PRO A 164 -7.01 -5.88 13.40
C PRO A 164 -5.83 -6.82 13.11
N TYR A 165 -5.48 -7.01 11.84
CA TYR A 165 -4.31 -7.78 11.41
C TYR A 165 -3.02 -7.00 11.60
N ASP A 166 -2.81 -6.55 12.84
CA ASP A 166 -1.61 -5.84 13.25
C ASP A 166 -0.41 -6.76 13.17
N PHE A 167 0.66 -6.27 12.56
CA PHE A 167 1.80 -7.09 12.22
C PHE A 167 3.10 -6.30 12.33
N ALA A 168 4.19 -6.99 12.66
CA ALA A 168 5.54 -6.45 12.71
C ALA A 168 6.42 -7.19 11.69
N ALA A 169 7.07 -6.44 10.80
CA ALA A 169 7.90 -7.01 9.75
C ALA A 169 9.23 -6.27 9.66
N VAL A 170 10.20 -6.91 9.02
CA VAL A 170 11.45 -6.27 8.59
C VAL A 170 11.53 -6.31 7.07
N SER A 171 11.85 -5.17 6.46
CA SER A 171 12.22 -5.12 5.05
C SER A 171 13.73 -5.00 4.93
N ILE A 172 14.29 -5.68 3.94
CA ILE A 172 15.71 -5.69 3.64
C ILE A 172 15.91 -5.18 2.23
N GLU A 173 16.84 -4.26 2.06
CA GLU A 173 17.23 -3.65 0.80
C GLU A 173 18.72 -3.86 0.58
N GLY A 174 19.10 -4.18 -0.66
CA GLY A 174 20.48 -4.13 -1.11
C GLY A 174 20.54 -3.72 -2.57
N SER A 175 21.75 -3.57 -3.10
CA SER A 175 21.93 -3.24 -4.51
C SER A 175 23.22 -3.80 -5.07
N PHE A 176 23.30 -4.02 -6.38
CA PHE A 176 24.57 -4.28 -7.06
C PHE A 176 24.65 -3.51 -8.37
N ASN A 177 25.86 -3.42 -8.93
CA ASN A 177 26.11 -2.75 -10.19
C ASN A 177 25.99 -3.75 -11.36
N GLY A 178 24.94 -3.61 -12.18
CA GLY A 178 24.68 -4.45 -13.34
C GLY A 178 25.70 -4.26 -14.47
N LEU A 179 26.28 -3.06 -14.62
CA LEU A 179 27.38 -2.82 -15.55
C LEU A 179 28.64 -3.60 -15.13
N SER A 180 28.96 -3.61 -13.83
CA SER A 180 30.08 -4.42 -13.33
C SER A 180 29.82 -5.92 -13.51
N PHE A 181 28.56 -6.36 -13.39
CA PHE A 181 28.20 -7.74 -13.69
C PHE A 181 28.34 -8.06 -15.18
N ARG A 182 27.94 -7.14 -16.06
CA ARG A 182 28.20 -7.25 -17.50
C ARG A 182 29.69 -7.35 -17.79
N ASP A 183 30.52 -6.48 -17.20
CA ASP A 183 31.97 -6.50 -17.39
C ASP A 183 32.57 -7.84 -16.96
N LEU A 184 32.04 -8.45 -15.90
CA LEU A 184 32.47 -9.78 -15.45
C LEU A 184 32.15 -10.88 -16.48
N LEU A 185 31.05 -10.75 -17.23
CA LEU A 185 30.66 -11.69 -18.27
C LEU A 185 31.39 -11.44 -19.60
N GLU A 186 31.70 -10.18 -19.89
CA GLU A 186 32.34 -9.73 -21.13
C GLU A 186 33.87 -9.86 -21.10
N ARG A 187 34.49 -9.73 -19.92
CA ARG A 187 35.95 -9.75 -19.77
C ARG A 187 36.50 -11.17 -19.67
N ASP A 188 37.65 -11.36 -20.31
CA ASP A 188 38.46 -12.57 -20.10
C ASP A 188 39.02 -12.57 -18.66
N PRO A 189 38.69 -13.58 -17.83
CA PRO A 189 39.08 -13.61 -16.42
C PRO A 189 40.59 -13.70 -16.19
N ASP A 190 41.36 -14.28 -17.13
CA ASP A 190 42.82 -14.43 -17.01
C ASP A 190 43.63 -13.77 -18.14
N GLY A 191 42.95 -13.09 -19.08
CA GLY A 191 43.56 -12.23 -20.08
C GLY A 191 44.11 -12.99 -21.28
N GLU A 192 45.40 -13.31 -21.28
CA GLU A 192 46.03 -14.19 -22.30
C GLU A 192 46.10 -15.65 -21.83
N GLY A 193 45.46 -15.97 -20.70
CA GLY A 193 45.46 -17.31 -20.15
C GLY A 193 44.57 -18.28 -20.94
N PRO A 194 44.44 -19.52 -20.44
CA PRO A 194 43.69 -20.56 -21.14
C PRO A 194 42.17 -20.41 -21.00
N LEU A 195 41.66 -19.53 -20.12
CA LEU A 195 40.23 -19.24 -20.03
C LEU A 195 39.80 -18.33 -21.18
N SER A 196 38.50 -18.21 -21.38
CA SER A 196 37.91 -17.35 -22.40
C SER A 196 36.72 -16.61 -21.84
N ALA A 197 36.49 -15.39 -22.33
CA ALA A 197 35.27 -14.64 -22.06
C ALA A 197 34.02 -15.39 -22.56
N TYR A 198 32.88 -15.20 -21.89
CA TYR A 198 31.63 -15.83 -22.33
C TYR A 198 31.14 -15.21 -23.64
N PRO A 199 30.71 -16.02 -24.63
CA PRO A 199 30.08 -15.50 -25.83
C PRO A 199 28.86 -14.64 -25.49
N ALA A 200 28.79 -13.43 -26.04
CA ALA A 200 27.68 -12.50 -25.76
C ALA A 200 26.30 -13.14 -26.01
N THR A 201 26.18 -14.04 -26.99
CA THR A 201 24.93 -14.76 -27.29
C THR A 201 24.42 -15.68 -26.18
N TRP A 202 25.24 -15.99 -25.17
CA TRP A 202 24.87 -16.82 -24.02
C TRP A 202 24.21 -16.00 -22.92
N TRP A 203 24.60 -14.74 -22.73
CA TRP A 203 24.19 -13.95 -21.58
C TRP A 203 23.51 -12.62 -21.93
N LEU A 204 23.82 -12.01 -23.08
CA LEU A 204 23.24 -10.75 -23.51
C LEU A 204 21.74 -10.97 -23.77
N ASP A 205 20.91 -10.19 -23.08
CA ASP A 205 19.44 -10.32 -23.06
C ASP A 205 18.91 -11.68 -22.57
N LYS A 206 19.79 -12.52 -22.02
CA LYS A 206 19.46 -13.85 -21.47
C LYS A 206 19.83 -14.00 -20.00
N THR A 207 20.27 -12.93 -19.35
CA THR A 207 20.60 -12.93 -17.93
C THR A 207 19.48 -12.26 -17.16
N ALA A 208 18.90 -12.98 -16.19
CA ALA A 208 17.82 -12.53 -15.34
C ALA A 208 18.12 -12.87 -13.88
N VAL A 209 17.66 -12.02 -12.96
CA VAL A 209 17.54 -12.38 -11.55
C VAL A 209 16.36 -13.32 -11.41
N LEU A 210 16.61 -14.49 -10.84
CA LEU A 210 15.60 -15.53 -10.60
C LEU A 210 15.07 -15.48 -9.16
N ALA A 211 15.89 -15.03 -8.21
CA ALA A 211 15.46 -14.79 -6.84
C ALA A 211 16.44 -13.86 -6.12
N VAL A 212 15.90 -13.15 -5.13
CA VAL A 212 16.66 -12.51 -4.07
C VAL A 212 16.48 -13.34 -2.81
N GLN A 213 17.57 -13.89 -2.30
CA GLN A 213 17.55 -14.69 -1.08
C GLN A 213 18.10 -13.88 0.09
N SER A 214 17.53 -14.10 1.27
CA SER A 214 17.99 -13.45 2.50
C SER A 214 18.20 -14.46 3.62
N GLU A 215 19.23 -14.20 4.42
CA GLU A 215 19.49 -14.88 5.69
C GLU A 215 19.40 -13.89 6.83
N ARG A 216 18.97 -14.37 8.00
CA ARG A 216 18.92 -13.59 9.23
C ARG A 216 19.66 -14.28 10.36
N GLN A 217 20.15 -13.47 11.31
CA GLN A 217 20.58 -13.93 12.63
C GLN A 217 19.89 -13.11 13.72
N ARG A 218 19.50 -13.77 14.81
CA ARG A 218 18.93 -13.13 16.00
C ARG A 218 20.02 -12.78 17.00
N LEU A 219 19.96 -11.60 17.60
CA LEU A 219 20.83 -11.21 18.71
C LEU A 219 20.39 -11.95 19.98
N LEU A 220 21.28 -12.74 20.56
CA LEU A 220 21.02 -13.49 21.80
C LEU A 220 21.22 -12.58 23.03
N PRO A 221 20.68 -12.97 24.20
CA PRO A 221 20.83 -12.18 25.43
C PRO A 221 22.27 -11.93 25.89
N ASP A 222 23.23 -12.75 25.44
CA ASP A 222 24.67 -12.59 25.72
C ASP A 222 25.37 -11.59 24.78
N GLY A 223 24.62 -11.00 23.83
CA GLY A 223 25.12 -10.07 22.81
C GLY A 223 25.74 -10.75 21.59
N SER A 224 25.80 -12.09 21.54
CA SER A 224 26.24 -12.83 20.36
C SER A 224 25.11 -12.98 19.34
N TRP A 225 25.47 -13.26 18.09
CA TRP A 225 24.50 -13.57 17.04
C TRP A 225 24.26 -15.08 16.97
N GLY A 226 23.00 -15.48 16.93
CA GLY A 226 22.59 -16.89 16.83
C GLY A 226 22.82 -17.50 15.45
N GLU A 227 22.22 -18.68 15.23
CA GLU A 227 22.31 -19.42 13.97
C GLU A 227 21.71 -18.61 12.79
N SER A 228 22.33 -18.76 11.62
CA SER A 228 21.80 -18.20 10.37
C SER A 228 20.57 -18.99 9.92
N VAL A 229 19.48 -18.29 9.68
CA VAL A 229 18.23 -18.87 9.20
C VAL A 229 17.85 -18.23 7.86
N MET A 230 17.57 -19.06 6.86
CA MET A 230 17.03 -18.62 5.58
C MET A 230 15.63 -18.03 5.77
N VAL A 231 15.40 -16.84 5.21
CA VAL A 231 14.08 -16.20 5.22
C VAL A 231 13.33 -16.66 3.97
N ALA A 232 12.12 -17.17 4.18
CA ALA A 232 11.27 -17.60 3.07
C ALA A 232 10.70 -16.39 2.31
N PRO A 233 10.48 -16.49 0.99
CA PRO A 233 9.71 -15.49 0.26
C PRO A 233 8.33 -15.28 0.90
N ILE A 234 7.84 -14.04 0.89
CA ILE A 234 6.54 -13.73 1.49
C ILE A 234 5.39 -14.39 0.70
N PRO A 235 4.37 -14.92 1.39
CA PRO A 235 3.23 -15.57 0.73
C PRO A 235 2.55 -14.71 -0.34
N GLY A 236 2.10 -15.33 -1.44
CA GLY A 236 1.34 -14.61 -2.46
C GLY A 236 2.14 -13.65 -3.34
N ARG A 237 3.47 -13.63 -3.21
CA ARG A 237 4.38 -13.00 -4.18
C ARG A 237 5.08 -14.07 -5.01
N VAL A 238 5.59 -13.67 -6.18
CA VAL A 238 6.27 -14.58 -7.10
C VAL A 238 7.51 -15.21 -6.45
N ASN A 239 7.47 -16.54 -6.27
CA ASN A 239 8.65 -17.36 -6.00
C ASN A 239 9.17 -17.96 -7.31
N PHE A 240 9.86 -17.13 -8.10
CA PHE A 240 10.26 -17.53 -9.44
C PHE A 240 11.29 -18.66 -9.44
N LEU A 241 12.14 -18.78 -8.42
CA LEU A 241 13.11 -19.88 -8.31
C LEU A 241 12.44 -21.26 -8.26
N GLU A 242 11.34 -21.40 -7.50
CA GLU A 242 10.59 -22.66 -7.46
C GLU A 242 9.94 -22.98 -8.81
N SER A 243 9.41 -21.95 -9.49
CA SER A 243 8.82 -22.09 -10.83
C SER A 243 9.89 -22.45 -11.86
N TRP A 244 11.07 -21.83 -11.77
CA TRP A 244 12.24 -22.10 -12.59
C TRP A 244 12.72 -23.54 -12.44
N GLU A 245 12.83 -24.05 -11.22
CA GLU A 245 13.17 -25.45 -10.99
C GLU A 245 12.15 -26.41 -11.61
N ARG A 246 10.86 -26.07 -11.55
CA ARG A 246 9.80 -26.88 -12.16
C ARG A 246 9.89 -26.89 -13.69
N ILE A 247 10.29 -25.78 -14.30
CA ILE A 247 10.50 -25.66 -15.75
C ILE A 247 11.78 -26.39 -16.18
N THR A 248 12.84 -26.29 -15.39
CA THR A 248 14.17 -26.78 -15.79
C THR A 248 14.43 -28.25 -15.45
N LYS A 249 13.83 -28.81 -14.39
CA LYS A 249 13.97 -30.25 -14.05
C LYS A 249 13.56 -31.17 -15.21
N PRO A 250 12.38 -31.01 -15.86
CA PRO A 250 12.01 -31.83 -17.01
C PRO A 250 12.82 -31.52 -18.27
N ALA A 251 13.28 -30.27 -18.44
CA ALA A 251 14.05 -29.85 -19.60
C ALA A 251 15.46 -30.48 -19.62
N ALA A 252 16.02 -30.79 -18.44
CA ALA A 252 17.23 -31.59 -18.32
C ALA A 252 17.06 -33.00 -18.91
N ASP A 253 15.83 -33.53 -18.91
CA ASP A 253 15.53 -34.89 -19.35
C ASP A 253 14.99 -34.99 -20.79
N ALA A 254 14.31 -33.96 -21.33
CA ALA A 254 13.41 -34.13 -22.49
C ALA A 254 13.76 -33.38 -23.80
N SER A 255 14.67 -32.41 -23.80
CA SER A 255 15.30 -31.73 -24.97
C SER A 255 15.65 -30.30 -24.53
N PRO A 256 16.94 -29.91 -24.53
CA PRO A 256 17.36 -28.62 -24.00
C PRO A 256 16.87 -27.46 -24.87
N GLY A 257 16.09 -26.52 -24.30
CA GLY A 257 16.05 -25.14 -24.78
C GLY A 257 14.67 -24.46 -24.96
N VAL A 258 13.59 -25.20 -25.26
CA VAL A 258 12.32 -24.55 -25.70
C VAL A 258 11.60 -23.82 -24.56
N GLY A 259 11.59 -24.34 -23.33
CA GLY A 259 10.93 -23.66 -22.19
C GLY A 259 11.82 -22.67 -21.42
N ILE A 260 13.14 -22.85 -21.47
CA ILE A 260 14.09 -22.04 -20.68
C ILE A 260 14.17 -20.62 -21.22
N SER A 261 14.22 -20.48 -22.54
CA SER A 261 14.33 -19.17 -23.21
C SER A 261 13.12 -18.27 -22.90
N GLU A 262 11.92 -18.86 -22.91
CA GLU A 262 10.68 -18.16 -22.58
C GLU A 262 10.62 -17.78 -21.10
N ALA A 263 11.02 -18.68 -20.20
CA ALA A 263 11.10 -18.39 -18.77
C ALA A 263 12.09 -17.25 -18.46
N ILE A 264 13.24 -17.21 -19.13
CA ILE A 264 14.20 -16.10 -18.99
C ILE A 264 13.59 -14.79 -19.51
N ALA A 265 12.88 -14.82 -20.64
CA ALA A 265 12.21 -13.63 -21.17
C ALA A 265 11.10 -13.11 -20.23
N GLU A 266 10.35 -14.01 -19.60
CA GLU A 266 9.34 -13.68 -18.58
C GLU A 266 9.99 -13.05 -17.34
N ALA A 267 11.08 -13.64 -16.84
CA ALA A 267 11.84 -13.15 -15.69
C ALA A 267 12.56 -11.82 -15.92
N SER A 268 13.17 -11.63 -17.09
CA SER A 268 13.92 -10.40 -17.44
C SER A 268 13.02 -9.26 -17.90
N GLY A 269 11.80 -9.55 -18.34
CA GLY A 269 10.82 -8.57 -18.76
C GLY A 269 9.76 -8.29 -17.69
N VAL A 270 8.65 -9.03 -17.77
CA VAL A 270 7.42 -8.74 -17.02
C VAL A 270 7.61 -8.88 -15.51
N LEU A 271 8.32 -9.93 -15.07
CA LEU A 271 8.47 -10.26 -13.65
C LEU A 271 9.72 -9.66 -13.01
N ALA A 272 10.59 -8.97 -13.77
CA ALA A 272 11.86 -8.48 -13.25
C ALA A 272 11.68 -7.61 -12.01
N GLU A 273 10.69 -6.71 -12.05
CA GLU A 273 10.38 -5.83 -10.93
C GLU A 273 9.84 -6.58 -9.72
N GLU A 274 8.95 -7.54 -9.93
CA GLU A 274 8.36 -8.30 -8.83
C GLU A 274 9.36 -9.27 -8.17
N ILE A 275 10.28 -9.83 -8.96
CA ILE A 275 11.34 -10.71 -8.44
C ILE A 275 12.40 -9.91 -7.68
N GLN A 276 12.85 -8.79 -8.24
CA GLN A 276 13.92 -7.98 -7.64
C GLN A 276 13.39 -7.14 -6.49
N ARG A 277 12.19 -6.59 -6.62
CA ARG A 277 11.59 -5.62 -5.71
C ARG A 277 10.15 -6.01 -5.39
N PRO A 278 9.91 -7.20 -4.80
CA PRO A 278 8.57 -7.65 -4.48
C PRO A 278 7.84 -6.56 -3.66
N PRO A 279 6.62 -6.15 -4.04
CA PRO A 279 5.90 -5.17 -3.25
C PRO A 279 5.49 -5.79 -1.92
N PHE A 280 5.56 -5.00 -0.85
CA PHE A 280 4.97 -5.39 0.42
C PHE A 280 3.43 -5.50 0.30
N TYR A 281 2.76 -6.07 1.30
CA TYR A 281 1.30 -6.11 1.34
C TYR A 281 0.70 -4.71 1.51
N ARG A 282 -0.52 -4.55 0.99
CA ARG A 282 -1.34 -3.39 1.31
C ARG A 282 -1.65 -3.34 2.80
N MET A 283 -1.55 -2.14 3.35
CA MET A 283 -1.86 -1.86 4.75
C MET A 283 -3.00 -0.86 4.84
N ILE A 284 -3.91 -1.07 5.80
CA ILE A 284 -4.96 -0.09 6.15
C ILE A 284 -4.29 1.11 6.84
N VAL A 285 -3.37 0.80 7.75
CA VAL A 285 -2.65 1.76 8.58
C VAL A 285 -1.20 1.34 8.67
N GLY A 286 -0.31 2.32 8.64
CA GLY A 286 1.12 2.13 8.49
C GLY A 286 1.55 2.50 7.07
N GLU A 287 2.76 3.03 6.95
CA GLU A 287 3.37 3.31 5.66
C GLU A 287 4.60 2.43 5.57
N TRP A 288 4.63 1.54 4.57
CA TRP A 288 5.86 0.88 4.22
C TRP A 288 6.72 1.90 3.48
N ALA A 289 7.89 2.15 4.02
CA ALA A 289 8.94 2.88 3.34
C ALA A 289 10.08 1.90 3.08
N ARG A 290 10.82 2.12 1.99
CA ARG A 290 12.00 1.30 1.75
C ARG A 290 12.99 1.43 2.93
N PRO A 291 13.80 0.39 3.21
CA PRO A 291 14.69 0.38 4.36
C PRO A 291 15.65 1.56 4.45
N SER A 292 16.33 1.94 3.36
CA SER A 292 17.26 3.07 3.35
C SER A 292 16.60 4.39 3.76
N VAL A 293 15.43 4.73 3.22
CA VAL A 293 14.74 5.98 3.61
C VAL A 293 14.08 5.87 4.98
N ALA A 294 13.64 4.68 5.41
CA ALA A 294 13.14 4.47 6.76
C ALA A 294 14.24 4.76 7.81
N LEU A 295 15.46 4.25 7.57
CA LEU A 295 16.63 4.51 8.42
C LEU A 295 17.05 5.99 8.38
N GLU A 296 17.02 6.63 7.20
CA GLU A 296 17.32 8.06 7.08
C GLU A 296 16.29 8.94 7.82
N ARG A 297 15.00 8.59 7.72
CA ARG A 297 13.91 9.24 8.46
C ARG A 297 14.12 9.11 9.98
N GLU A 298 14.45 7.92 10.46
CA GLU A 298 14.73 7.68 11.88
C GLU A 298 15.97 8.45 12.36
N ALA A 299 17.06 8.41 11.60
CA ALA A 299 18.30 9.11 11.93
C ALA A 299 18.14 10.64 12.05
N ARG A 300 17.22 11.22 11.27
CA ARG A 300 16.87 12.64 11.31
C ARG A 300 15.73 12.98 12.26
N ASP A 301 15.21 11.99 12.99
CA ASP A 301 14.03 12.09 13.85
C ASP A 301 12.81 12.71 13.14
N LEU A 302 12.65 12.42 11.85
CA LEU A 302 11.59 13.00 11.03
C LEU A 302 10.24 12.40 11.36
N ASP A 303 9.23 13.26 11.51
CA ASP A 303 7.85 12.84 11.72
C ASP A 303 7.25 12.28 10.41
N PRO A 304 6.83 11.00 10.35
CA PRO A 304 6.18 10.44 9.17
C PRO A 304 4.93 11.20 8.74
N VAL A 305 4.18 11.76 9.69
CA VAL A 305 2.98 12.55 9.39
C VAL A 305 3.35 13.84 8.65
N PHE A 306 4.47 14.45 9.00
CA PHE A 306 5.00 15.61 8.28
C PHE A 306 5.35 15.25 6.83
N VAL A 307 6.06 14.14 6.62
CA VAL A 307 6.44 13.68 5.26
C VAL A 307 5.20 13.39 4.43
N ARG A 308 4.24 12.64 4.97
CA ARG A 308 2.98 12.33 4.29
C ARG A 308 2.19 13.59 3.93
N ARG A 309 2.06 14.56 4.84
CA ARG A 309 1.38 15.84 4.55
C ARG A 309 2.05 16.61 3.43
N LYS A 310 3.39 16.57 3.34
CA LYS A 310 4.16 17.20 2.27
C LYS A 310 3.96 16.48 0.93
N GLN A 311 3.92 15.16 0.93
CA GLN A 311 3.59 14.36 -0.25
C GLN A 311 2.16 14.60 -0.74
N GLU A 312 1.16 14.54 0.15
CA GLU A 312 -0.25 14.83 -0.19
C GLU A 312 -0.41 16.26 -0.73
N ARG A 313 0.33 17.23 -0.15
CA ARG A 313 0.34 18.60 -0.65
C ARG A 313 0.99 18.69 -2.04
N LEU A 314 2.10 17.98 -2.26
CA LEU A 314 2.77 17.95 -3.55
C LEU A 314 1.85 17.35 -4.63
N GLU A 315 1.20 16.22 -4.36
CA GLU A 315 0.24 15.61 -5.27
C GLU A 315 -0.93 16.55 -5.60
N ALA A 316 -1.48 17.24 -4.59
CA ALA A 316 -2.51 18.25 -4.79
C ALA A 316 -2.00 19.39 -5.69
N VAL A 317 -0.79 19.90 -5.46
CA VAL A 317 -0.15 20.95 -6.29
C VAL A 317 0.04 20.47 -7.72
N LEU A 318 0.53 19.24 -7.93
CA LEU A 318 0.71 18.65 -9.27
C LEU A 318 -0.62 18.48 -10.02
N SER A 319 -1.69 18.10 -9.32
CA SER A 319 -3.03 18.02 -9.92
C SER A 319 -3.56 19.41 -10.30
N GLU A 320 -3.33 20.43 -9.46
CA GLU A 320 -3.73 21.82 -9.73
C GLU A 320 -2.95 22.39 -10.92
N VAL A 321 -1.64 22.14 -11.00
CA VAL A 321 -0.77 22.49 -12.13
C VAL A 321 -1.32 21.91 -13.43
N ARG A 322 -1.57 20.59 -13.49
CA ARG A 322 -2.16 19.93 -14.68
C ARG A 322 -3.49 20.55 -15.07
N SER A 323 -4.36 20.85 -14.10
CA SER A 323 -5.67 21.45 -14.36
C SER A 323 -5.56 22.89 -14.91
N LEU A 324 -4.59 23.68 -14.45
CA LEU A 324 -4.36 25.05 -14.91
C LEU A 324 -3.75 25.08 -16.30
N GLU A 325 -2.83 24.16 -16.60
CA GLU A 325 -2.28 24.00 -17.94
C GLU A 325 -3.38 23.67 -18.95
N GLN A 326 -4.28 22.74 -18.62
CA GLN A 326 -5.44 22.43 -19.45
C GLN A 326 -6.37 23.64 -19.63
N GLN A 327 -6.62 24.42 -18.57
CA GLN A 327 -7.43 25.65 -18.67
C GLN A 327 -6.77 26.73 -19.53
N ILE A 328 -5.45 26.92 -19.41
CA ILE A 328 -4.70 27.88 -20.23
C ILE A 328 -4.75 27.46 -21.71
N GLN A 329 -4.65 26.16 -22.00
CA GLN A 329 -4.79 25.62 -23.35
C GLN A 329 -6.22 25.80 -23.92
N GLN A 330 -7.26 25.75 -23.09
CA GLN A 330 -8.65 25.98 -23.49
C GLN A 330 -8.96 27.47 -23.75
N ILE A 331 -8.27 28.40 -23.08
CA ILE A 331 -8.31 29.83 -23.40
C ILE A 331 -7.39 30.06 -24.61
N GLN A 332 -7.71 29.41 -25.74
CA GLN A 332 -7.10 29.78 -27.00
C GLN A 332 -7.48 31.23 -27.27
N PRO A 333 -6.53 32.10 -27.66
CA PRO A 333 -6.89 33.39 -28.18
C PRO A 333 -7.78 33.08 -29.37
N SER A 334 -9.07 33.40 -29.27
CA SER A 334 -9.93 33.42 -30.44
C SER A 334 -9.39 34.56 -31.30
N THR A 335 -8.35 34.28 -32.08
CA THR A 335 -8.07 34.89 -33.36
C THR A 335 -9.22 34.53 -34.29
N ARG A 336 -10.45 34.89 -33.90
CA ARG A 336 -11.34 35.51 -34.84
C ARG A 336 -10.59 36.78 -35.24
N THR A 337 -9.76 36.62 -36.27
CA THR A 337 -9.55 37.65 -37.27
C THR A 337 -10.89 38.33 -37.39
N ARG A 338 -10.98 39.53 -36.82
CA ARG A 338 -12.13 40.41 -36.99
C ARG A 338 -12.09 40.73 -38.47
N GLU A 339 -12.63 39.81 -39.27
CA GLU A 339 -12.86 39.99 -40.67
C GLU A 339 -13.64 41.29 -40.73
N PRO A 340 -13.08 42.36 -41.32
CA PRO A 340 -13.70 43.66 -41.29
C PRO A 340 -15.09 43.51 -41.90
N GLU A 341 -16.10 43.59 -41.05
CA GLU A 341 -17.51 43.63 -41.42
C GLU A 341 -17.70 44.90 -42.26
N ARG A 342 -17.44 44.74 -43.56
CA ARG A 342 -17.79 45.69 -44.61
C ARG A 342 -19.31 45.72 -44.67
N ASP A 343 -19.84 46.92 -44.45
CA ASP A 343 -21.09 47.42 -45.03
C ASP A 343 -22.37 46.62 -44.72
N ALA A 344 -22.73 46.52 -43.44
CA ALA A 344 -24.14 46.38 -43.06
C ALA A 344 -24.77 47.77 -42.85
N PRO A 345 -25.82 48.16 -43.61
CA PRO A 345 -26.45 49.47 -43.51
C PRO A 345 -27.18 49.68 -42.16
N PRO A 346 -27.28 50.94 -41.69
CA PRO A 346 -27.89 51.25 -40.40
C PRO A 346 -29.38 50.90 -40.38
N PRO A 347 -29.91 50.33 -39.27
CA PRO A 347 -31.34 50.12 -39.12
C PRO A 347 -32.09 51.47 -39.13
N PRO A 348 -33.27 51.54 -39.76
CA PRO A 348 -34.02 52.77 -39.93
C PRO A 348 -34.51 53.34 -38.59
N ARG A 349 -34.34 54.65 -38.43
CA ARG A 349 -34.87 55.46 -37.32
C ARG A 349 -36.40 55.40 -37.32
N SER A 350 -36.99 54.64 -36.41
CA SER A 350 -38.41 54.73 -36.07
C SER A 350 -38.67 55.99 -35.23
N VAL A 351 -39.62 56.76 -35.72
CA VAL A 351 -40.07 58.11 -35.36
C VAL A 351 -40.70 58.17 -33.95
N PRO A 352 -40.59 59.29 -33.22
CA PRO A 352 -41.31 59.51 -31.97
C PRO A 352 -42.80 59.81 -32.25
N GLY A 353 -43.66 58.81 -32.03
CA GLY A 353 -45.11 58.94 -32.05
C GLY A 353 -45.67 59.05 -30.64
N GLY A 354 -46.20 60.23 -30.31
CA GLY A 354 -46.96 60.45 -29.08
C GLY A 354 -48.37 59.86 -29.14
N GLY A 355 -48.99 59.78 -27.96
CA GLY A 355 -50.43 59.71 -27.82
C GLY A 355 -50.96 58.45 -27.14
N GLY A 356 -51.88 58.67 -26.20
CA GLY A 356 -52.92 57.69 -25.87
C GLY A 356 -52.90 57.23 -24.43
N GLY A 357 -53.80 57.82 -23.64
CA GLY A 357 -54.06 57.43 -22.26
C GLY A 357 -54.69 56.05 -22.11
N GLY A 358 -54.54 55.50 -20.91
CA GLY A 358 -55.18 54.26 -20.49
C GLY A 358 -55.21 54.21 -18.97
N LYS A 359 -56.23 54.85 -18.38
CA LYS A 359 -56.69 54.55 -17.02
C LYS A 359 -57.06 53.07 -16.97
N GLY A 360 -56.37 52.31 -16.12
CA GLY A 360 -56.72 50.91 -15.83
C GLY A 360 -56.24 50.57 -14.43
N ALA A 361 -57.17 50.69 -13.49
CA ALA A 361 -57.01 50.26 -12.10
C ALA A 361 -56.80 48.74 -12.04
N GLY A 362 -55.82 48.32 -11.25
CA GLY A 362 -55.51 46.92 -10.99
C GLY A 362 -54.51 46.84 -9.85
N GLU A 363 -55.01 46.99 -8.63
CA GLU A 363 -54.28 46.70 -7.39
C GLU A 363 -53.85 45.23 -7.39
N GLY A 364 -52.57 44.99 -7.60
CA GLY A 364 -51.89 43.75 -7.26
C GLY A 364 -50.73 44.08 -6.31
N PRO A 365 -50.55 43.36 -5.19
CA PRO A 365 -49.55 43.69 -4.19
C PRO A 365 -48.14 43.65 -4.81
N ALA A 366 -47.42 44.75 -4.64
CA ALA A 366 -46.06 44.95 -5.10
C ALA A 366 -45.13 43.88 -4.52
N GLN A 367 -44.62 43.00 -5.38
CA GLN A 367 -43.39 42.26 -5.08
C GLN A 367 -42.21 43.25 -5.11
N PRO A 368 -41.34 43.27 -4.08
CA PRO A 368 -40.15 44.09 -4.10
C PRO A 368 -39.25 43.65 -5.28
N ARG A 369 -39.02 44.57 -6.23
CA ARG A 369 -38.03 44.39 -7.28
C ARG A 369 -36.68 44.08 -6.62
N ALA A 370 -36.15 42.88 -6.87
CA ALA A 370 -34.78 42.54 -6.52
C ALA A 370 -33.84 43.65 -7.07
N PRO A 371 -32.87 44.14 -6.27
CA PRO A 371 -31.87 45.08 -6.75
C PRO A 371 -31.25 44.52 -8.03
N ARG A 372 -31.22 45.32 -9.11
CA ARG A 372 -30.45 45.00 -10.31
C ARG A 372 -29.02 44.71 -9.87
N GLU A 373 -28.60 43.45 -9.96
CA GLU A 373 -27.19 43.09 -9.78
C GLU A 373 -26.38 43.96 -10.76
N PRO A 374 -25.40 44.73 -10.27
CA PRO A 374 -24.54 45.49 -11.17
C PRO A 374 -23.87 44.51 -12.14
N GLU A 375 -23.99 44.79 -13.44
CA GLU A 375 -23.32 44.02 -14.51
C GLU A 375 -21.85 43.89 -14.12
N ARG A 376 -21.43 42.68 -13.77
CA ARG A 376 -20.04 42.41 -13.42
C ARG A 376 -19.21 42.68 -14.67
N PRO A 377 -18.16 43.52 -14.60
CA PRO A 377 -17.29 43.76 -15.75
C PRO A 377 -16.74 42.42 -16.23
N GLU A 378 -17.01 42.07 -17.49
CA GLU A 378 -16.48 40.87 -18.11
C GLU A 378 -14.94 40.97 -18.11
N VAL A 379 -14.29 40.14 -17.30
CA VAL A 379 -12.83 40.05 -17.27
C VAL A 379 -12.38 39.57 -18.64
N SER A 380 -11.54 40.36 -19.32
CA SER A 380 -11.07 40.00 -20.66
C SER A 380 -10.37 38.63 -20.63
N PRO A 381 -10.50 37.81 -21.69
CA PRO A 381 -9.83 36.50 -21.77
C PRO A 381 -8.33 36.58 -21.50
N GLU A 382 -7.68 37.68 -21.90
CA GLU A 382 -6.27 37.96 -21.63
C GLU A 382 -5.98 38.17 -20.15
N ALA A 383 -6.82 38.93 -19.43
CA ALA A 383 -6.66 39.13 -18.00
C ALA A 383 -6.85 37.81 -17.23
N ARG A 384 -7.82 36.99 -17.63
CA ARG A 384 -8.02 35.64 -17.07
C ARG A 384 -6.82 34.74 -17.33
N ARG A 385 -6.29 34.73 -18.56
CA ARG A 385 -5.09 33.97 -18.90
C ARG A 385 -3.87 34.39 -18.07
N ARG A 386 -3.62 35.70 -17.94
CA ARG A 386 -2.53 36.22 -17.07
C ARG A 386 -2.70 35.80 -15.61
N GLN A 387 -3.94 35.78 -15.11
CA GLN A 387 -4.22 35.32 -13.74
C GLN A 387 -3.90 33.82 -13.58
N LEU A 388 -4.28 32.98 -14.53
CA LEU A 388 -3.95 31.54 -14.50
C LEU A 388 -2.45 31.30 -14.62
N GLU A 389 -1.74 32.01 -15.51
CA GLU A 389 -0.28 31.93 -15.65
C GLU A 389 0.45 32.37 -14.38
N ASN A 390 -0.03 33.40 -13.69
CA ASN A 390 0.50 33.80 -12.39
C ASN A 390 0.29 32.73 -11.32
N ARG A 391 -0.89 32.09 -11.31
CA ARG A 391 -1.19 31.00 -10.39
C ARG A 391 -0.32 29.76 -10.68
N LEU A 392 -0.15 29.40 -11.95
CA LEU A 392 0.73 28.32 -12.38
C LEU A 392 2.17 28.55 -11.88
N ARG A 393 2.72 29.74 -12.09
CA ARG A 393 4.05 30.11 -11.58
C ARG A 393 4.17 30.04 -10.05
N GLN A 394 3.10 30.33 -9.32
CA GLN A 394 3.08 30.20 -7.86
C GLN A 394 3.15 28.72 -7.45
N LEU A 395 2.35 27.87 -8.09
CA LEU A 395 2.31 26.44 -7.80
C LEU A 395 3.60 25.73 -8.20
N GLU A 396 4.24 26.10 -9.31
CA GLU A 396 5.56 25.57 -9.69
C GLU A 396 6.65 25.92 -8.67
N ARG A 397 6.57 27.09 -8.02
CA ARG A 397 7.49 27.45 -6.92
C ARG A 397 7.20 26.57 -5.70
N GLU A 398 5.94 26.46 -5.32
CA GLU A 398 5.52 25.60 -4.21
C GLU A 398 5.90 24.13 -4.45
N GLN A 399 5.73 23.64 -5.67
CA GLN A 399 6.20 22.32 -6.09
C GLN A 399 7.69 22.17 -5.83
N ARG A 400 8.55 23.04 -6.36
CA ARG A 400 10.00 22.96 -6.15
C ARG A 400 10.41 23.04 -4.68
N ASP A 401 9.70 23.83 -3.88
CA ASP A 401 9.97 23.95 -2.44
C ASP A 401 9.58 22.66 -1.71
N LEU A 402 8.41 22.06 -2.04
CA LEU A 402 7.99 20.76 -1.51
C LEU A 402 8.91 19.63 -1.95
N GLU A 403 9.35 19.61 -3.20
CA GLU A 403 10.31 18.64 -3.73
C GLU A 403 11.66 18.76 -3.00
N ARG A 404 12.14 19.99 -2.75
CA ARG A 404 13.37 20.22 -1.98
C ARG A 404 13.22 19.75 -0.54
N ASP A 405 12.10 20.07 0.10
CA ASP A 405 11.80 19.61 1.46
C ASP A 405 11.77 18.07 1.50
N LEU A 406 11.12 17.43 0.52
CA LEU A 406 11.01 15.97 0.41
C LEU A 406 12.37 15.30 0.12
N GLN A 407 13.18 15.87 -0.76
CA GLN A 407 14.55 15.42 -1.00
C GLN A 407 15.42 15.59 0.26
N GLY A 408 15.25 16.70 0.98
CA GLY A 408 15.92 16.97 2.25
C GLY A 408 15.53 16.00 3.38
N VAL A 409 14.46 15.22 3.22
CA VAL A 409 14.05 14.15 4.14
C VAL A 409 14.28 12.74 3.59
N GLY A 410 14.95 12.62 2.45
CA GLY A 410 15.21 11.33 1.80
C GLY A 410 13.98 10.66 1.21
N SER A 411 12.84 11.36 1.15
CA SER A 411 11.67 10.83 0.47
C SER A 411 11.93 10.84 -1.03
N GLU A 412 11.70 9.72 -1.72
CA GLU A 412 11.47 9.81 -3.16
C GLU A 412 10.24 10.70 -3.34
N THR A 413 10.44 11.79 -4.07
CA THR A 413 9.35 12.56 -4.62
C THR A 413 8.55 11.59 -5.48
N PRO A 414 7.22 11.44 -5.26
CA PRO A 414 6.40 10.64 -6.16
C PRO A 414 6.70 11.17 -7.56
N ALA A 415 7.34 10.34 -8.38
CA ALA A 415 7.62 10.70 -9.76
C ALA A 415 6.25 11.08 -10.32
N VAL A 416 6.08 12.34 -10.72
CA VAL A 416 4.81 12.85 -11.23
C VAL A 416 4.36 11.82 -12.24
N ALA A 417 3.26 11.13 -11.95
CA ALA A 417 2.63 10.21 -12.88
C ALA A 417 2.13 11.07 -14.04
N THR A 418 3.04 11.45 -14.93
CA THR A 418 2.69 11.94 -16.24
C THR A 418 1.93 10.78 -16.86
N ASP A 419 0.64 11.00 -17.16
CA ASP A 419 -0.29 10.02 -17.74
C ASP A 419 0.22 9.40 -19.07
N THR A 420 1.37 9.86 -19.56
CA THR A 420 2.28 9.08 -20.40
C THR A 420 3.22 8.22 -19.54
N THR A 421 2.66 7.24 -18.82
CA THR A 421 3.43 6.06 -18.42
C THR A 421 3.73 5.26 -19.68
N THR A 422 4.60 5.81 -20.54
CA THR A 422 5.54 4.92 -21.20
C THR A 422 6.28 4.33 -20.00
N PRO A 423 6.16 3.03 -19.68
CA PRO A 423 6.98 2.44 -18.64
C PRO A 423 8.38 2.94 -18.96
N SER A 424 8.95 3.77 -18.07
CA SER A 424 10.36 4.13 -18.15
C SER A 424 11.02 2.78 -18.33
N LEU A 425 11.49 2.48 -19.56
CA LEU A 425 11.94 1.14 -19.93
C LEU A 425 12.91 0.76 -18.83
N ALA A 426 12.47 -0.12 -17.93
CA ALA A 426 13.27 -0.44 -16.76
C ALA A 426 14.60 -0.87 -17.35
N LYS A 427 15.66 -0.15 -16.97
CA LYS A 427 16.98 -0.42 -17.54
C LYS A 427 17.19 -1.92 -17.42
N ARG A 428 17.66 -2.56 -18.50
CA ARG A 428 17.90 -4.00 -18.44
C ARG A 428 18.89 -4.28 -17.33
N LEU A 429 18.83 -5.46 -16.75
CA LEU A 429 19.67 -5.85 -15.61
C LEU A 429 21.15 -5.49 -15.79
N LEU A 430 21.68 -5.70 -16.99
CA LEU A 430 23.09 -5.49 -17.35
C LEU A 430 23.41 -4.06 -17.86
N GLU A 431 22.42 -3.17 -17.87
CA GLU A 431 22.51 -1.76 -18.24
C GLU A 431 22.27 -0.83 -17.03
N ASP A 432 21.75 -1.38 -15.94
CA ASP A 432 21.51 -0.65 -14.69
C ASP A 432 22.74 -0.67 -13.79
N ASP A 433 23.26 0.51 -13.46
CA ASP A 433 24.38 0.68 -12.55
C ASP A 433 23.98 0.55 -11.07
N GLN A 434 22.67 0.52 -10.77
CA GLN A 434 22.13 0.34 -9.42
C GLN A 434 20.90 -0.58 -9.39
N VAL A 435 21.09 -1.85 -9.71
CA VAL A 435 20.05 -2.87 -9.55
C VAL A 435 19.69 -2.99 -8.07
N ARG A 436 18.47 -2.59 -7.70
CA ARG A 436 17.98 -2.63 -6.31
C ARG A 436 17.23 -3.93 -6.05
N LEU A 437 17.39 -4.44 -4.83
CA LEU A 437 16.88 -5.74 -4.41
C LEU A 437 16.14 -5.62 -3.09
N TYR A 438 14.93 -6.17 -2.98
CA TYR A 438 14.12 -6.20 -1.77
C TYR A 438 13.78 -7.63 -1.34
N THR A 439 13.76 -7.85 -0.03
CA THR A 439 13.10 -9.01 0.59
C THR A 439 12.39 -8.55 1.87
N HIS A 440 11.44 -9.36 2.35
CA HIS A 440 10.66 -9.04 3.54
C HIS A 440 10.60 -10.25 4.47
N ASP A 441 10.78 -10.00 5.76
CA ASP A 441 10.69 -11.02 6.82
C ASP A 441 9.45 -10.78 7.68
N LEU A 442 8.46 -11.67 7.51
CA LEU A 442 7.20 -11.72 8.26
C LEU A 442 7.27 -12.73 9.42
N THR A 443 8.45 -13.20 9.79
CA THR A 443 8.60 -14.21 10.85
C THR A 443 9.41 -13.67 12.02
N VAL A 444 9.55 -12.34 12.07
CA VAL A 444 10.25 -11.66 13.16
C VAL A 444 9.39 -11.63 14.41
N VAL A 445 10.03 -11.75 15.56
CA VAL A 445 9.36 -11.66 16.86
C VAL A 445 9.50 -10.23 17.40
N PRO A 446 8.39 -9.56 17.78
CA PRO A 446 8.43 -8.26 18.45
C PRO A 446 9.35 -8.22 19.67
N GLY A 447 10.19 -7.19 19.76
CA GLY A 447 11.14 -6.99 20.85
C GLY A 447 12.52 -7.63 20.68
N GLU A 448 12.71 -8.43 19.64
CA GLU A 448 14.00 -9.03 19.30
C GLU A 448 14.80 -8.15 18.33
N THR A 449 16.11 -8.38 18.25
CA THR A 449 17.00 -7.69 17.30
C THR A 449 17.56 -8.69 16.30
N TYR A 450 17.59 -8.31 15.02
CA TYR A 450 18.06 -9.16 13.93
C TYR A 450 19.13 -8.45 13.09
N ARG A 451 19.94 -9.19 12.35
CA ARG A 451 20.73 -8.68 11.23
C ARG A 451 20.53 -9.56 10.01
N TYR A 452 20.69 -9.00 8.82
CA TYR A 452 20.37 -9.67 7.56
C TYR A 452 21.51 -9.58 6.56
N ARG A 453 21.57 -10.54 5.64
CA ARG A 453 22.43 -10.48 4.45
C ARG A 453 21.65 -11.00 3.25
N LEU A 454 22.03 -10.54 2.07
CA LEU A 454 21.36 -10.86 0.81
C LEU A 454 22.30 -11.59 -0.14
N ARG A 455 21.74 -12.41 -1.02
CA ARG A 455 22.42 -12.88 -2.24
C ARG A 455 21.46 -12.94 -3.41
N VAL A 456 22.01 -12.82 -4.61
CA VAL A 456 21.24 -12.90 -5.86
C VAL A 456 21.41 -14.29 -6.44
N VAL A 457 20.33 -14.84 -6.97
CA VAL A 457 20.36 -16.04 -7.80
C VAL A 457 20.02 -15.63 -9.23
N VAL A 458 20.90 -15.94 -10.18
CA VAL A 458 20.70 -15.67 -11.61
C VAL A 458 20.65 -16.98 -12.39
N ASN A 459 20.13 -16.97 -13.60
CA ASN A 459 20.24 -18.13 -14.48
C ASN A 459 21.71 -18.33 -14.91
N ASN A 460 22.13 -19.58 -15.05
CA ASN A 460 23.49 -19.90 -15.47
C ASN A 460 23.64 -19.71 -17.00
N PRO A 461 24.53 -18.82 -17.48
CA PRO A 461 24.72 -18.62 -18.92
C PRO A 461 25.40 -19.81 -19.62
N VAL A 462 26.06 -20.69 -18.87
CA VAL A 462 26.76 -21.88 -19.40
C VAL A 462 25.84 -23.11 -19.45
N PHE A 463 24.62 -23.00 -18.91
CA PHE A 463 23.69 -24.12 -18.85
C PHE A 463 23.36 -24.67 -20.24
N GLY A 464 23.47 -26.00 -20.41
CA GLY A 464 23.19 -26.69 -21.67
C GLY A 464 24.18 -26.41 -22.81
N GLN A 465 25.36 -25.84 -22.50
CA GLN A 465 26.43 -25.58 -23.48
C GLN A 465 27.48 -26.69 -23.53
N GLU A 466 27.15 -27.92 -23.09
CA GLU A 466 28.13 -29.00 -22.90
C GLU A 466 28.94 -29.25 -24.17
N ILE A 467 28.33 -29.20 -25.36
CA ILE A 467 28.95 -29.50 -26.66
C ILE A 467 30.08 -28.53 -27.02
N ILE A 468 30.04 -27.29 -26.51
CA ILE A 468 31.01 -26.24 -26.84
C ILE A 468 32.16 -26.24 -25.84
N LEU A 469 31.90 -26.66 -24.60
CA LEU A 469 32.89 -26.78 -23.55
C LEU A 469 33.94 -27.84 -23.89
N LYS A 470 35.12 -27.70 -23.29
CA LYS A 470 36.20 -28.68 -23.39
C LYS A 470 35.75 -30.07 -22.90
N GLN A 471 35.57 -31.01 -23.84
CA GLN A 471 34.96 -32.32 -23.57
C GLN A 471 35.80 -33.22 -22.66
N ASP A 472 37.12 -33.05 -22.66
CA ASP A 472 38.07 -33.83 -21.86
C ASP A 472 38.26 -33.28 -20.43
N ASP A 473 37.61 -32.17 -20.06
CA ASP A 473 37.67 -31.57 -18.73
C ASP A 473 36.34 -31.73 -17.95
N PRO A 474 36.27 -32.67 -16.99
CA PRO A 474 35.08 -32.87 -16.16
C PRO A 474 34.64 -31.63 -15.37
N ALA A 475 35.58 -30.73 -15.03
CA ALA A 475 35.25 -29.51 -14.29
C ALA A 475 34.48 -28.52 -15.18
N GLN A 476 34.85 -28.41 -16.47
CA GLN A 476 34.09 -27.59 -17.43
C GLN A 476 32.70 -28.15 -17.65
N LEU A 477 32.58 -29.46 -17.91
CA LEU A 477 31.29 -30.11 -18.08
C LEU A 477 30.38 -29.97 -16.85
N ALA A 478 30.96 -29.86 -15.65
CA ALA A 478 30.19 -29.59 -14.43
C ALA A 478 29.59 -28.17 -14.38
N LEU A 479 30.19 -27.17 -15.06
CA LEU A 479 29.68 -25.80 -15.13
C LEU A 479 28.38 -25.69 -15.94
N ALA A 480 28.15 -26.57 -16.91
CA ALA A 480 26.94 -26.58 -17.73
C ALA A 480 25.74 -27.28 -17.08
N LYS A 481 25.94 -28.00 -15.96
CA LYS A 481 24.88 -28.76 -15.28
C LYS A 481 23.91 -27.91 -14.46
N PRO A 482 24.36 -26.98 -13.59
CA PRO A 482 23.42 -26.19 -12.78
C PRO A 482 22.66 -25.20 -13.66
N THR A 483 21.36 -25.07 -13.45
CA THR A 483 20.51 -24.14 -14.20
C THR A 483 20.60 -22.71 -13.65
N THR A 484 21.15 -22.57 -12.43
CA THR A 484 21.28 -21.31 -11.70
C THR A 484 22.70 -21.10 -11.18
N VAL A 485 23.06 -19.84 -10.97
CA VAL A 485 24.29 -19.43 -10.29
C VAL A 485 23.90 -18.58 -9.10
N GLU A 486 24.40 -18.95 -7.93
CA GLU A 486 24.25 -18.16 -6.70
C GLU A 486 25.41 -17.18 -6.57
N GLY A 487 25.11 -15.94 -6.16
CA GLY A 487 26.12 -14.96 -5.79
C GLY A 487 26.63 -15.19 -4.37
N ASP A 488 27.77 -14.59 -4.07
CA ASP A 488 28.28 -14.54 -2.71
C ASP A 488 27.33 -13.72 -1.82
N TRP A 489 27.18 -14.14 -0.57
CA TRP A 489 26.43 -13.38 0.43
C TRP A 489 27.04 -11.99 0.63
N SER A 490 26.17 -10.98 0.73
CA SER A 490 26.57 -9.64 1.15
C SER A 490 27.17 -9.63 2.56
N GLU A 491 27.78 -8.50 2.91
CA GLU A 491 27.99 -8.15 4.31
C GLU A 491 26.67 -8.13 5.09
N TRP A 492 26.76 -8.38 6.39
CA TRP A 492 25.60 -8.26 7.27
C TRP A 492 25.18 -6.80 7.42
N SER A 493 23.87 -6.56 7.46
CA SER A 493 23.28 -5.27 7.81
C SER A 493 23.62 -4.86 9.25
N ALA A 494 23.37 -3.60 9.58
CA ALA A 494 23.24 -3.18 10.97
C ALA A 494 22.14 -4.00 11.69
N GLY A 495 22.27 -4.12 13.02
CA GLY A 495 21.25 -4.73 13.85
C GLY A 495 19.97 -3.90 13.85
N VAL A 496 18.85 -4.51 13.50
CA VAL A 496 17.52 -3.90 13.48
C VAL A 496 16.69 -4.45 14.63
N SER A 497 16.24 -3.54 15.50
CA SER A 497 15.33 -3.89 16.59
C SER A 497 13.90 -3.87 16.09
N VAL A 498 13.17 -4.94 16.38
CA VAL A 498 11.74 -5.04 16.07
C VAL A 498 10.95 -4.50 17.24
N ASP A 499 10.06 -3.58 16.94
CA ASP A 499 9.23 -2.92 17.91
C ASP A 499 8.33 -3.90 18.68
N ARG A 500 8.24 -3.75 20.00
CA ARG A 500 7.42 -4.60 20.90
C ARG A 500 5.94 -4.31 20.74
N ASP A 501 5.10 -5.27 21.09
CA ASP A 501 3.64 -5.08 21.09
C ASP A 501 3.19 -4.06 22.14
N ALA A 502 3.91 -4.00 23.26
CA ALA A 502 3.67 -3.04 24.32
C ALA A 502 4.96 -2.44 24.90
N TYR A 503 4.83 -1.19 25.36
CA TYR A 503 5.86 -0.46 26.09
C TYR A 503 5.25 0.22 27.32
N TRP A 504 6.09 0.53 28.29
CA TRP A 504 5.72 1.38 29.41
C TRP A 504 6.92 2.25 29.81
N PHE A 505 6.63 3.44 30.29
CA PHE A 505 7.62 4.44 30.66
C PHE A 505 7.16 5.20 31.89
N ILE A 506 8.08 5.47 32.81
CA ILE A 506 7.82 6.39 33.91
C ILE A 506 8.01 7.80 33.38
N THR A 507 7.00 8.65 33.51
CA THR A 507 7.05 10.03 33.01
C THR A 507 7.08 11.06 34.13
N ASN A 508 6.77 10.67 35.36
CA ASN A 508 6.95 11.50 36.53
C ASN A 508 7.18 10.65 37.77
N ALA A 509 7.97 11.17 38.72
CA ALA A 509 8.17 10.56 40.03
C ALA A 509 8.30 11.68 41.06
N THR A 510 7.45 11.68 42.08
CA THR A 510 7.42 12.71 43.11
C THR A 510 7.30 12.08 44.50
N ARG A 511 7.94 12.70 45.48
CA ARG A 511 7.81 12.36 46.89
C ARG A 511 7.46 13.64 47.64
N ASP A 512 6.28 13.70 48.22
CA ASP A 512 5.82 14.86 48.97
C ASP A 512 6.20 14.73 50.46
N PRO A 513 7.18 15.50 50.97
CA PRO A 513 7.59 15.43 52.36
C PRO A 513 6.49 15.92 53.33
N SER A 514 5.55 16.74 52.84
CA SER A 514 4.49 17.32 53.68
C SER A 514 3.32 16.36 53.93
N ARG A 515 3.06 15.44 52.98
CA ARG A 515 1.96 14.47 53.05
C ARG A 515 2.47 13.08 53.43
N ARG A 516 2.97 12.92 54.66
CA ARG A 516 3.46 11.63 55.20
C ARG A 516 4.46 10.90 54.29
N ASN A 517 5.32 11.62 53.56
CA ASN A 517 6.25 11.04 52.58
C ASN A 517 5.55 10.19 51.51
N MET A 518 4.37 10.59 51.05
CA MET A 518 3.65 9.88 50.00
C MET A 518 4.47 9.92 48.70
N ALA A 519 4.90 8.74 48.26
CA ALA A 519 5.56 8.52 46.99
C ALA A 519 4.50 8.29 45.92
N THR A 520 4.61 8.99 44.79
CA THR A 520 3.72 8.79 43.64
C THR A 520 4.53 8.79 42.35
N ALA A 521 4.20 7.91 41.42
CA ALA A 521 4.78 7.90 40.08
C ALA A 521 3.68 7.97 39.03
N ARG A 522 4.00 8.52 37.85
CA ARG A 522 3.12 8.51 36.68
C ARG A 522 3.76 7.64 35.62
N ALA A 523 3.00 6.70 35.07
CA ALA A 523 3.44 5.86 33.97
C ALA A 523 2.57 6.08 32.74
N GLU A 524 3.20 6.09 31.58
CA GLU A 524 2.53 5.98 30.28
C GLU A 524 2.74 4.57 29.73
N LEU A 525 1.66 3.95 29.28
CA LEU A 525 1.63 2.62 28.69
C LEU A 525 1.23 2.75 27.22
N TYR A 526 1.89 1.97 26.37
CA TYR A 526 1.69 1.97 24.93
C TYR A 526 1.45 0.54 24.46
N GLN A 527 0.45 0.33 23.60
CA GLN A 527 0.12 -0.97 23.01
C GLN A 527 -0.23 -0.76 21.56
N PHE A 528 0.40 -1.52 20.67
CA PHE A 528 0.14 -1.45 19.25
C PHE A 528 -1.26 -2.01 18.96
N TYR A 529 -2.12 -1.19 18.36
CA TYR A 529 -3.48 -1.58 17.99
C TYR A 529 -4.02 -0.73 16.84
N TYR A 530 -4.45 -1.41 15.78
CA TYR A 530 -4.97 -0.82 14.55
C TYR A 530 -3.93 0.13 13.94
N GLY A 531 -2.70 -0.36 13.82
CA GLY A 531 -1.60 0.29 13.09
C GLY A 531 -0.92 1.46 13.82
N TYR A 532 -1.36 1.78 15.03
CA TYR A 532 -0.76 2.82 15.88
C TYR A 532 -0.54 2.29 17.30
N TYR A 533 0.45 2.83 18.00
CA TYR A 533 0.48 2.68 19.45
C TYR A 533 -0.67 3.46 20.09
N ARG A 534 -1.33 2.86 21.07
CA ARG A 534 -2.40 3.50 21.85
C ARG A 534 -1.85 3.79 23.23
N ARG A 535 -2.06 5.03 23.69
CA ARG A 535 -1.50 5.52 24.96
C ARG A 535 -2.53 5.46 26.07
N GLY A 536 -2.20 4.76 27.15
CA GLY A 536 -2.85 4.85 28.45
C GLY A 536 -1.94 5.55 29.45
N GLU A 537 -2.51 6.22 30.44
CA GLU A 537 -1.76 6.90 31.50
C GLU A 537 -2.32 6.45 32.85
N VAL A 538 -1.44 6.20 33.82
CA VAL A 538 -1.82 5.79 35.17
C VAL A 538 -0.98 6.54 36.20
N LEU A 539 -1.63 7.00 37.27
CA LEU A 539 -1.00 7.49 38.48
C LEU A 539 -0.88 6.32 39.45
N LEU A 540 0.31 6.10 39.99
CA LEU A 540 0.68 4.95 40.80
C LEU A 540 1.09 5.40 42.20
N GLU A 541 0.59 4.68 43.20
CA GLU A 541 1.07 4.68 44.58
C GLU A 541 1.81 3.35 44.88
N PRO A 542 2.68 3.31 45.90
CA PRO A 542 3.31 2.06 46.34
C PRO A 542 2.28 0.95 46.59
N GLY A 543 2.43 -0.15 45.86
CA GLY A 543 1.49 -1.28 45.85
C GLY A 543 0.66 -1.39 44.57
N ASP A 544 0.55 -0.31 43.78
CA ASP A 544 -0.23 -0.31 42.55
C ASP A 544 0.48 -1.04 41.40
N ALA A 545 -0.31 -1.77 40.63
CA ALA A 545 0.13 -2.39 39.38
C ALA A 545 0.07 -1.40 38.22
N LEU A 546 0.96 -1.56 37.24
CA LEU A 546 0.92 -0.80 35.98
C LEU A 546 -0.23 -1.32 35.12
N ILE A 547 -1.43 -0.80 35.37
CA ILE A 547 -2.63 -1.05 34.59
C ILE A 547 -3.18 0.30 34.17
N ALA A 548 -3.32 0.48 32.86
CA ALA A 548 -3.96 1.67 32.30
C ALA A 548 -5.14 1.25 31.41
N GLU A 549 -5.88 2.24 30.95
CA GLU A 549 -6.89 2.09 29.91
C GLU A 549 -6.64 3.15 28.84
N ALA A 550 -6.75 2.76 27.57
CA ALA A 550 -6.74 3.69 26.44
C ALA A 550 -8.12 3.67 25.78
N LYS A 551 -8.78 4.84 25.77
CA LYS A 551 -10.01 5.02 25.02
C LYS A 551 -9.70 5.02 23.53
N LEU A 552 -10.34 4.13 22.81
CA LEU A 552 -10.25 4.07 21.37
C LEU A 552 -11.32 4.96 20.72
N PRO A 553 -11.02 5.52 19.55
CA PRO A 553 -12.04 6.16 18.73
C PRO A 553 -13.01 5.09 18.20
N PRO A 554 -14.26 5.47 17.88
CA PRO A 554 -15.15 4.57 17.19
C PRO A 554 -14.54 4.22 15.82
N MET A 555 -14.22 2.94 15.65
CA MET A 555 -13.67 2.38 14.41
C MET A 555 -14.46 1.11 14.11
N ASN A 556 -14.65 0.82 12.83
CA ASN A 556 -15.26 -0.44 12.40
C ASN A 556 -14.18 -1.38 11.89
N LEU A 557 -14.35 -2.66 12.18
CA LEU A 557 -13.59 -3.71 11.52
C LEU A 557 -14.17 -3.93 10.12
N PHE A 558 -13.42 -4.62 9.27
CA PHE A 558 -13.92 -4.99 7.94
C PHE A 558 -14.81 -6.23 8.05
N ASP A 559 -15.90 -6.25 7.29
CA ASP A 559 -16.70 -7.45 7.11
C ASP A 559 -16.02 -8.37 6.07
N GLU A 560 -15.22 -9.32 6.55
CA GLU A 560 -14.51 -10.28 5.70
C GLU A 560 -15.44 -11.14 4.84
N ALA A 561 -16.66 -11.43 5.29
CA ALA A 561 -17.60 -12.20 4.51
C ALA A 561 -18.13 -11.37 3.33
N ARG A 562 -18.42 -10.09 3.57
CA ARG A 562 -18.81 -9.16 2.51
C ARG A 562 -17.65 -8.86 1.56
N LEU A 563 -16.43 -8.70 2.07
CA LEU A 563 -15.23 -8.57 1.23
C LEU A 563 -15.03 -9.81 0.37
N ALA A 564 -15.12 -11.02 0.93
CA ALA A 564 -15.02 -12.26 0.15
C ALA A 564 -16.13 -12.42 -0.90
N ALA A 565 -17.35 -11.91 -0.62
CA ALA A 565 -18.46 -11.95 -1.57
C ALA A 565 -18.36 -10.88 -2.67
N GLY A 566 -17.80 -9.71 -2.35
CA GLY A 566 -17.71 -8.54 -3.23
C GLY A 566 -16.41 -8.45 -4.01
N THR A 567 -15.36 -9.13 -3.56
CA THR A 567 -14.10 -9.26 -4.31
C THR A 567 -14.39 -10.27 -5.42
N PRO A 568 -14.42 -9.86 -6.71
CA PRO A 568 -14.29 -10.84 -7.76
C PRO A 568 -12.99 -11.56 -7.43
N VAL A 569 -13.06 -12.86 -7.14
CA VAL A 569 -11.88 -13.72 -7.14
C VAL A 569 -11.45 -13.83 -8.60
N GLY A 570 -10.97 -12.71 -9.15
CA GLY A 570 -10.15 -12.76 -10.34
C GLY A 570 -8.95 -13.61 -9.95
N PRO A 571 -8.47 -14.51 -10.83
CA PRO A 571 -7.16 -15.09 -10.63
C PRO A 571 -6.23 -13.91 -10.35
N GLY A 572 -5.51 -13.94 -9.21
CA GLY A 572 -4.52 -12.91 -8.89
C GLY A 572 -3.71 -12.62 -10.15
N PRO A 573 -3.38 -11.34 -10.44
CA PRO A 573 -3.02 -10.87 -11.77
C PRO A 573 -2.19 -11.92 -12.48
N ASP A 574 -2.80 -12.63 -13.43
CA ASP A 574 -2.06 -13.58 -14.24
C ASP A 574 -1.11 -12.69 -15.05
N PRO A 575 0.21 -12.70 -14.78
CA PRO A 575 1.15 -11.83 -15.49
C PRO A 575 1.14 -12.09 -17.00
N ARG A 576 0.46 -13.15 -17.45
CA ARG A 576 0.34 -13.60 -18.84
C ARG A 576 -0.86 -13.01 -19.58
N ARG A 577 -1.77 -12.28 -18.92
CA ARG A 577 -2.94 -11.65 -19.57
C ARG A 577 -2.91 -10.13 -19.46
N ASP A 578 -2.16 -9.51 -20.38
CA ASP A 578 -2.33 -8.10 -20.69
C ASP A 578 -3.67 -7.96 -21.47
N GLU A 579 -4.78 -7.69 -20.77
CA GLU A 579 -6.13 -7.54 -21.37
C GLU A 579 -6.26 -6.30 -22.29
N ARG A 580 -5.15 -5.61 -22.59
CA ARG A 580 -5.13 -4.39 -23.41
C ARG A 580 -5.08 -4.61 -24.92
N PHE A 581 -5.20 -5.85 -25.39
CA PHE A 581 -5.20 -6.20 -26.82
C PHE A 581 -6.44 -6.98 -27.29
N THR A 582 -7.64 -6.64 -26.82
CA THR A 582 -8.85 -6.91 -27.62
C THR A 582 -9.11 -5.70 -28.52
N PRO A 583 -8.87 -5.78 -29.85
CA PRO A 583 -9.33 -4.75 -30.77
C PRO A 583 -10.86 -4.65 -30.67
N PRO A 584 -11.45 -3.43 -30.72
CA PRO A 584 -12.89 -3.28 -30.67
C PRO A 584 -13.53 -4.09 -31.81
N PRO A 585 -14.67 -4.77 -31.57
CA PRO A 585 -15.35 -5.51 -32.61
C PRO A 585 -15.74 -4.55 -33.73
N GLY A 586 -15.16 -4.77 -34.91
CA GLY A 586 -15.41 -3.97 -36.10
C GLY A 586 -16.88 -4.02 -36.48
N GLY A 587 -17.60 -2.92 -36.23
CA GLY A 587 -18.93 -2.69 -36.78
C GLY A 587 -18.87 -2.51 -38.30
N PRO A 588 -19.84 -3.05 -39.06
CA PRO A 588 -19.82 -3.01 -40.52
C PRO A 588 -20.02 -1.57 -41.02
N ARG A 589 -19.11 -1.12 -41.88
CA ARG A 589 -19.23 0.14 -42.65
C ARG A 589 -20.43 0.05 -43.59
N GLY A 590 -21.45 0.85 -43.33
CA GLY A 590 -22.51 1.16 -44.30
C GLY A 590 -22.10 2.33 -45.22
N PRO A 591 -22.49 2.33 -46.51
CA PRO A 591 -22.11 3.37 -47.46
C PRO A 591 -23.14 4.52 -47.56
N ASN A 592 -22.63 5.71 -47.91
CA ASN A 592 -23.33 6.86 -48.51
C ASN A 592 -24.49 7.55 -47.76
N VAL A 593 -24.23 8.79 -47.29
CA VAL A 593 -25.22 9.89 -47.25
C VAL A 593 -24.52 11.22 -47.62
N PRO A 594 -25.09 12.05 -48.52
CA PRO A 594 -24.48 13.28 -49.05
C PRO A 594 -24.68 14.51 -48.16
N PRO A 595 -23.96 15.63 -48.40
CA PRO A 595 -24.03 16.83 -47.57
C PRO A 595 -25.17 17.76 -48.03
N GLY A 596 -26.06 18.13 -47.11
CA GLY A 596 -27.00 19.23 -47.34
C GLY A 596 -28.24 19.16 -46.45
N GLY A 597 -28.38 20.12 -45.53
CA GLY A 597 -29.60 20.26 -44.74
C GLY A 597 -29.53 21.40 -43.73
N ARG A 598 -30.04 22.57 -44.13
CA ARG A 598 -30.28 23.73 -43.27
C ARG A 598 -31.34 23.43 -42.20
N GLY A 599 -31.09 23.91 -40.98
CA GLY A 599 -32.03 24.66 -40.14
C GLY A 599 -33.29 23.96 -39.62
N ALA A 600 -33.31 23.71 -38.31
CA ALA A 600 -34.54 23.77 -37.52
C ALA A 600 -34.25 24.48 -36.18
N PRO A 601 -35.20 25.24 -35.61
CA PRO A 601 -34.97 26.15 -34.48
C PRO A 601 -35.05 25.43 -33.14
N GLN A 602 -34.17 25.80 -32.20
CA GLN A 602 -34.27 25.40 -30.80
C GLN A 602 -35.43 26.13 -30.09
N PRO A 603 -36.20 25.44 -29.22
CA PRO A 603 -37.19 26.08 -28.37
C PRO A 603 -36.53 26.81 -27.18
N PRO A 604 -37.17 27.86 -26.63
CA PRO A 604 -36.60 28.65 -25.55
C PRO A 604 -36.87 28.04 -24.17
N GLY A 605 -35.81 28.03 -23.34
CA GLY A 605 -35.89 28.30 -21.90
C GLY A 605 -36.46 27.22 -20.97
N SER A 606 -35.56 26.53 -20.27
CA SER A 606 -35.83 26.03 -18.90
C SER A 606 -34.91 26.75 -17.91
N PRO A 607 -35.43 27.42 -16.87
CA PRO A 607 -34.62 28.02 -15.82
C PRO A 607 -34.21 26.92 -14.83
N GLY A 608 -33.09 26.24 -15.13
CA GLY A 608 -32.51 25.20 -14.29
C GLY A 608 -31.45 25.77 -13.35
N GLY A 609 -31.70 25.67 -12.04
CA GLY A 609 -30.83 26.14 -10.98
C GLY A 609 -29.43 25.52 -11.03
N ARG A 610 -28.44 26.38 -10.76
CA ARG A 610 -27.06 25.97 -10.44
C ARG A 610 -27.02 25.30 -9.07
N GLY A 611 -27.33 24.01 -9.04
CA GLY A 611 -26.77 23.09 -8.05
C GLY A 611 -25.66 22.32 -8.76
N GLY A 612 -24.40 22.68 -8.52
CA GLY A 612 -23.29 21.79 -8.91
C GLY A 612 -23.45 20.47 -8.15
N PRO A 613 -23.04 19.32 -8.72
CA PRO A 613 -23.07 18.06 -8.00
C PRO A 613 -22.24 18.25 -6.72
N GLU A 614 -22.88 18.11 -5.57
CA GLU A 614 -22.19 17.92 -4.30
C GLU A 614 -21.29 16.71 -4.49
N THR A 615 -19.98 16.93 -4.48
CA THR A 615 -19.01 15.84 -4.35
C THR A 615 -19.38 15.09 -3.07
N PRO A 616 -19.71 13.78 -3.14
CA PRO A 616 -19.97 13.01 -1.94
C PRO A 616 -18.74 13.10 -1.03
N PRO A 617 -18.93 13.08 0.31
CA PRO A 617 -17.81 13.08 1.25
C PRO A 617 -16.87 11.93 0.91
N PRO A 618 -15.55 12.07 1.17
CA PRO A 618 -14.58 11.01 0.88
C PRO A 618 -15.06 9.71 1.52
N GLU A 619 -15.37 8.72 0.69
CA GLU A 619 -15.87 7.43 1.11
C GLU A 619 -14.91 6.84 2.16
N LEU A 620 -15.46 6.52 3.33
CA LEU A 620 -14.85 5.55 4.24
C LEU A 620 -14.40 4.35 3.41
N ILE A 621 -13.20 3.82 3.68
CA ILE A 621 -12.59 2.70 2.94
C ILE A 621 -13.69 1.68 2.62
N PRO A 622 -14.04 1.48 1.33
CA PRO A 622 -15.15 0.60 0.96
C PRO A 622 -15.00 -0.76 1.65
N GLY A 623 -15.98 -1.13 2.48
CA GLY A 623 -15.96 -2.40 3.23
C GLY A 623 -15.75 -2.30 4.75
N ALA A 624 -15.52 -1.11 5.32
CA ALA A 624 -15.46 -0.89 6.77
C ALA A 624 -16.86 -0.87 7.47
N ASP A 625 -17.78 -1.71 7.01
CA ASP A 625 -19.14 -1.85 7.57
C ASP A 625 -19.25 -3.05 8.54
N GLY A 626 -18.11 -3.63 8.94
CA GLY A 626 -18.07 -4.75 9.87
C GLY A 626 -18.39 -4.35 11.31
N PRO A 627 -18.26 -5.31 12.26
CA PRO A 627 -18.55 -5.04 13.66
C PRO A 627 -17.68 -3.91 14.21
N PRO A 628 -18.17 -3.15 15.21
CA PRO A 628 -17.36 -2.13 15.85
C PRO A 628 -16.11 -2.77 16.45
N ALA A 629 -14.97 -2.13 16.25
CA ALA A 629 -13.73 -2.47 16.95
C ALA A 629 -13.89 -2.22 18.46
N LYS A 630 -12.92 -2.70 19.25
CA LYS A 630 -12.86 -2.38 20.68
C LYS A 630 -12.92 -0.86 20.88
N ASP A 631 -13.75 -0.41 21.83
CA ASP A 631 -13.85 1.00 22.22
C ASP A 631 -12.80 1.38 23.29
N ARG A 632 -12.19 0.36 23.93
CA ARG A 632 -11.20 0.49 24.99
C ARG A 632 -10.14 -0.59 24.87
N LEU A 633 -8.90 -0.25 25.19
CA LEU A 633 -7.81 -1.20 25.42
C LEU A 633 -7.41 -1.16 26.88
N ILE A 634 -7.36 -2.34 27.50
CA ILE A 634 -6.87 -2.52 28.86
C ILE A 634 -5.48 -3.14 28.75
N PHE A 635 -4.48 -2.46 29.31
CA PHE A 635 -3.09 -2.89 29.25
C PHE A 635 -2.84 -3.92 30.36
N THR A 636 -3.01 -5.20 30.07
CA THR A 636 -2.85 -6.27 31.07
C THR A 636 -1.46 -6.90 31.10
N GLU A 637 -0.66 -6.76 30.04
CA GLU A 637 0.70 -7.34 29.96
C GLU A 637 1.65 -6.79 31.03
N THR A 638 1.38 -5.58 31.52
CA THR A 638 2.15 -4.89 32.55
C THR A 638 1.57 -5.04 33.96
N ALA A 639 0.48 -5.80 34.14
CA ALA A 639 -0.20 -5.93 35.43
C ALA A 639 0.67 -6.56 36.53
N ASN A 640 1.73 -7.27 36.16
CA ASN A 640 2.69 -7.86 37.11
C ASN A 640 3.80 -6.88 37.53
N VAL A 641 3.89 -5.70 36.89
CA VAL A 641 4.83 -4.65 37.29
C VAL A 641 4.17 -3.80 38.37
N VAL A 642 4.80 -3.71 39.54
CA VAL A 642 4.23 -3.04 40.72
C VAL A 642 5.16 -1.94 41.21
N LEU A 643 4.63 -0.75 41.49
CA LEU A 643 5.39 0.31 42.15
C LEU A 643 5.66 -0.07 43.60
N LEU A 644 6.93 -0.07 44.01
CA LEU A 644 7.34 -0.35 45.37
C LEU A 644 7.59 0.93 46.17
N ASP A 645 8.26 1.91 45.58
CA ASP A 645 8.58 3.21 46.20
C ASP A 645 9.05 4.22 45.13
N VAL A 646 9.28 5.48 45.53
CA VAL A 646 10.01 6.49 44.75
C VAL A 646 11.26 6.90 45.54
N ALA A 647 12.44 6.69 44.97
CA ALA A 647 13.72 6.96 45.62
C ALA A 647 14.58 7.96 44.83
N PRO A 648 15.56 8.64 45.45
CA PRO A 648 16.56 9.40 44.73
C PRO A 648 17.28 8.54 43.68
N ALA A 649 17.34 9.02 42.43
CA ALA A 649 18.04 8.34 41.34
C ALA A 649 19.56 8.60 41.37
N SER A 650 19.98 9.70 42.00
CA SER A 650 21.38 10.09 42.18
C SER A 650 21.71 10.38 43.65
N ALA A 651 23.00 10.36 43.98
CA ALA A 651 23.48 10.76 45.31
C ALA A 651 23.21 12.24 45.64
N SER A 652 23.02 13.09 44.62
CA SER A 652 22.67 14.50 44.84
C SER A 652 21.22 14.70 45.29
N GLY A 653 20.34 13.73 45.04
CA GLY A 653 18.93 13.81 45.41
C GLY A 653 18.06 14.66 44.49
N ASP A 654 18.63 15.25 43.43
CA ASP A 654 17.92 16.18 42.55
C ASP A 654 16.93 15.49 41.60
N SER A 655 17.13 14.20 41.32
CA SER A 655 16.26 13.39 40.48
C SER A 655 15.65 12.26 41.29
N LEU A 656 14.36 12.01 41.07
CA LEU A 656 13.62 10.90 41.66
C LEU A 656 13.38 9.82 40.61
N ALA A 657 13.48 8.57 41.02
CA ALA A 657 13.17 7.40 40.20
C ALA A 657 12.15 6.50 40.88
N ALA A 658 11.31 5.87 40.07
CA ALA A 658 10.38 4.86 40.52
C ALA A 658 11.13 3.54 40.76
N VAL A 659 10.93 2.94 41.92
CA VAL A 659 11.39 1.60 42.29
C VAL A 659 10.27 0.64 41.97
N LEU A 660 10.45 -0.23 40.98
CA LEU A 660 9.41 -1.13 40.47
C LEU A 660 9.82 -2.58 40.67
N ARG A 661 8.87 -3.46 40.98
CA ARG A 661 9.05 -4.91 40.84
C ARG A 661 8.66 -5.29 39.42
N ALA A 662 9.59 -5.80 38.63
CA ALA A 662 9.34 -6.30 37.28
C ALA A 662 8.60 -7.65 37.28
N HIS A 663 8.16 -8.10 36.12
CA HIS A 663 7.41 -9.35 35.93
C HIS A 663 8.19 -10.60 36.37
N ASP A 664 9.53 -10.55 36.33
CA ASP A 664 10.43 -11.61 36.80
C ASP A 664 10.76 -11.52 38.30
N GLY A 665 10.12 -10.59 39.02
CA GLY A 665 10.33 -10.35 40.44
C GLY A 665 11.55 -9.48 40.76
N ARG A 666 12.38 -9.10 39.77
CA ARG A 666 13.53 -8.22 40.02
C ARG A 666 13.06 -6.80 40.33
N VAL A 667 13.79 -6.14 41.22
CA VAL A 667 13.59 -4.71 41.49
C VAL A 667 14.38 -3.91 40.46
N VAL A 668 13.70 -3.01 39.76
CA VAL A 668 14.29 -2.11 38.76
C VAL A 668 14.04 -0.66 39.15
N LEU A 669 15.04 0.19 38.93
CA LEU A 669 14.94 1.63 39.13
C LEU A 669 14.73 2.31 37.78
N ARG A 670 13.72 3.18 37.67
CA ARG A 670 13.39 3.88 36.42
C ARG A 670 13.24 5.38 36.67
N SER A 671 14.11 6.17 36.04
CA SER A 671 14.05 7.63 36.09
C SER A 671 13.17 8.18 34.96
N PRO A 672 12.31 9.18 35.22
CA PRO A 672 11.55 9.86 34.16
C PRO A 672 12.39 10.44 33.03
N ASP A 673 13.58 10.96 33.36
CA ASP A 673 14.45 11.61 32.37
C ASP A 673 15.12 10.57 31.46
N ASP A 674 15.55 9.43 32.03
CA ASP A 674 16.10 8.31 31.27
C ASP A 674 15.03 7.69 30.35
N ASP A 675 13.79 7.57 30.82
CA ASP A 675 12.70 7.00 30.03
C ASP A 675 12.28 7.91 28.87
N ARG A 676 12.24 9.24 29.08
CA ARG A 676 11.88 10.20 28.02
C ARG A 676 12.96 10.37 26.96
N THR A 677 14.23 10.11 27.30
CA THR A 677 15.34 10.21 26.36
C THR A 677 15.51 8.94 25.51
N GLN A 678 14.88 7.82 25.88
CA GLN A 678 14.91 6.60 25.09
C GLN A 678 14.30 6.82 23.69
N PRO A 679 14.98 6.37 22.61
CA PRO A 679 14.44 6.44 21.25
C PRO A 679 13.08 5.76 21.11
N ALA A 680 12.88 4.64 21.82
CA ALA A 680 11.61 3.92 21.84
C ALA A 680 10.45 4.79 22.34
N TYR A 681 10.63 5.55 23.42
CA TYR A 681 9.60 6.46 23.95
C TYR A 681 9.16 7.49 22.91
N LYS A 682 10.13 8.19 22.30
CA LYS A 682 9.84 9.19 21.26
C LYS A 682 9.09 8.59 20.07
N ARG A 683 9.49 7.40 19.62
CA ARG A 683 8.84 6.71 18.50
C ARG A 683 7.41 6.30 18.82
N VAL A 684 7.16 5.63 19.95
CA VAL A 684 5.81 5.17 20.30
C VAL A 684 4.89 6.32 20.72
N SER A 685 5.44 7.37 21.33
CA SER A 685 4.69 8.60 21.65
C SER A 685 4.21 9.32 20.40
N ARG A 686 5.09 9.48 19.39
CA ARG A 686 4.70 10.02 18.07
C ARG A 686 3.66 9.15 17.38
N SER A 687 3.83 7.83 17.40
CA SER A 687 2.84 6.91 16.83
C SER A 687 1.48 7.04 17.52
N ALA A 688 1.45 7.20 18.84
CA ALA A 688 0.22 7.40 19.58
C ALA A 688 -0.45 8.75 19.29
N GLU A 689 0.32 9.81 19.14
CA GLU A 689 -0.21 11.09 18.70
C GLU A 689 -0.76 11.01 17.26
N ALA A 690 -0.04 10.36 16.35
CA ALA A 690 -0.50 10.12 14.98
C ALA A 690 -1.81 9.33 14.97
N GLY A 691 -1.92 8.27 15.77
CA GLY A 691 -3.15 7.49 15.90
C GLY A 691 -4.32 8.30 16.48
N ARG A 692 -4.05 9.20 17.44
CA ARG A 692 -5.06 10.13 17.98
C ARG A 692 -5.53 11.12 16.90
N LEU A 693 -4.62 11.69 16.13
CA LEU A 693 -4.93 12.64 15.06
C LEU A 693 -5.67 11.99 13.89
N ALA A 694 -5.24 10.78 13.47
CA ALA A 694 -5.89 10.02 12.40
C ALA A 694 -7.34 9.67 12.72
N SER A 695 -7.69 9.64 14.00
CA SER A 695 -9.03 9.30 14.47
C SER A 695 -9.93 10.50 14.73
N GLN A 696 -9.38 11.72 14.65
CA GLN A 696 -10.22 12.91 14.68
C GLN A 696 -10.97 12.97 13.36
N PRO A 697 -12.30 13.19 13.38
CA PRO A 697 -13.04 13.40 12.13
C PRO A 697 -12.34 14.52 11.37
N LYS A 698 -11.95 14.24 10.13
CA LYS A 698 -11.35 15.25 9.26
C LYS A 698 -12.35 16.40 9.21
N VAL A 699 -12.01 17.50 9.87
CA VAL A 699 -12.84 18.71 9.81
C VAL A 699 -12.82 19.08 8.35
N GLU A 700 -13.93 18.80 7.66
CA GLU A 700 -14.09 19.18 6.28
C GLU A 700 -13.81 20.68 6.25
N PRO A 701 -12.77 21.13 5.51
CA PRO A 701 -12.37 22.51 5.56
C PRO A 701 -13.60 23.31 5.18
N GLN A 702 -14.20 23.98 6.18
CA GLN A 702 -15.37 24.78 5.95
C GLN A 702 -14.98 25.70 4.82
N ARG A 703 -15.67 25.53 3.68
CA ARG A 703 -15.43 26.35 2.49
C ARG A 703 -15.38 27.78 3.02
N PRO A 704 -14.23 28.48 2.92
CA PRO A 704 -14.07 29.76 3.56
C PRO A 704 -15.29 30.58 3.15
N PRO A 705 -16.07 31.10 4.12
CA PRO A 705 -17.32 31.78 3.81
C PRO A 705 -17.01 32.78 2.71
N ASP A 706 -17.75 32.70 1.59
CA ASP A 706 -17.47 33.47 0.37
C ASP A 706 -17.02 34.85 0.79
N ARG A 707 -15.70 35.10 0.70
CA ARG A 707 -15.12 36.32 1.21
C ARG A 707 -15.88 37.41 0.46
N PRO A 708 -16.64 38.30 1.15
CA PRO A 708 -17.38 39.33 0.46
C PRO A 708 -16.35 40.02 -0.43
N LEU A 709 -16.62 39.99 -1.73
CA LEU A 709 -15.71 40.56 -2.72
C LEU A 709 -15.35 41.96 -2.22
N PRO A 710 -14.06 42.33 -2.21
CA PRO A 710 -13.68 43.67 -1.82
C PRO A 710 -14.56 44.65 -2.62
N PRO A 711 -15.12 45.68 -1.96
CA PRO A 711 -16.00 46.61 -2.63
C PRO A 711 -15.31 47.13 -3.90
N PRO A 712 -16.03 47.28 -5.01
CA PRO A 712 -15.43 47.77 -6.24
C PRO A 712 -14.67 49.07 -5.93
N PRO A 713 -13.46 49.25 -6.47
CA PRO A 713 -12.70 50.48 -6.25
C PRO A 713 -13.60 51.66 -6.63
N PRO A 714 -13.58 52.76 -5.85
CA PRO A 714 -14.38 53.93 -6.15
C PRO A 714 -14.09 54.35 -7.59
N PRO A 715 -15.12 54.74 -8.38
CA PRO A 715 -14.92 55.17 -9.75
C PRO A 715 -13.85 56.26 -9.74
N THR A 716 -12.77 56.02 -10.49
CA THR A 716 -11.73 57.02 -10.70
C THR A 716 -12.41 58.24 -11.30
N SER A 717 -12.51 59.32 -10.52
CA SER A 717 -12.89 60.63 -11.02
C SER A 717 -11.99 60.92 -12.23
N ASP A 718 -12.62 61.21 -13.37
CA ASP A 718 -11.96 61.60 -14.60
C ASP A 718 -10.76 62.53 -14.32
N PRO A 719 -9.61 62.32 -14.97
CA PRO A 719 -8.53 63.29 -14.93
C PRO A 719 -8.99 64.52 -15.74
N GLY A 720 -9.66 65.44 -15.04
CA GLY A 720 -9.83 66.81 -15.48
C GLY A 720 -8.47 67.41 -15.79
N GLY A 721 -8.32 67.90 -17.02
CA GLY A 721 -7.08 68.44 -17.56
C GLY A 721 -6.47 69.51 -16.65
N GLY A 722 -5.18 69.34 -16.38
CA GLY A 722 -4.38 70.27 -15.60
C GLY A 722 -2.94 70.29 -16.09
N LYS A 723 -2.69 71.23 -17.01
CA LYS A 723 -1.41 71.81 -17.43
C LYS A 723 -0.16 71.45 -16.60
N GLY A 724 0.87 70.98 -17.30
CA GLY A 724 2.12 71.71 -17.52
C GLY A 724 2.94 72.15 -16.30
N GLY A 725 4.12 71.55 -16.16
CA GLY A 725 5.24 71.97 -15.29
C GLY A 725 6.01 70.72 -14.90
N GLY A 726 7.19 70.41 -15.43
CA GLY A 726 8.36 71.28 -15.44
C GLY A 726 9.05 71.14 -14.07
N GLY A 727 10.10 70.32 -13.99
CA GLY A 727 10.89 70.20 -12.76
C GLY A 727 11.68 68.91 -12.73
N GLY A 728 12.98 69.01 -13.04
CA GLY A 728 13.94 67.92 -12.92
C GLY A 728 14.32 67.61 -11.47
N GLY A 729 15.23 66.65 -11.33
CA GLY A 729 15.83 66.31 -10.05
C GLY A 729 16.30 64.87 -10.07
N GLY A 730 17.59 64.70 -10.35
CA GLY A 730 18.27 63.41 -10.21
C GLY A 730 18.45 63.02 -8.75
N GLY A 731 19.06 61.84 -8.55
CA GLY A 731 19.52 61.45 -7.23
C GLY A 731 19.65 59.94 -7.07
N GLY A 732 20.86 59.44 -7.37
CA GLY A 732 21.64 58.53 -6.53
C GLY A 732 20.96 57.33 -5.85
N GLY A 733 21.44 56.13 -6.23
CA GLY A 733 22.43 55.44 -5.42
C GLY A 733 21.96 54.56 -4.26
N GLY A 734 22.40 53.30 -4.31
CA GLY A 734 23.01 52.61 -3.17
C GLY A 734 22.09 51.70 -2.34
N GLY A 735 22.46 50.42 -2.28
CA GLY A 735 21.90 49.41 -1.38
C GLY A 735 21.97 48.03 -1.98
#